data_AF-A0A3M7I3E8-F1
#
_entry.id   AF-A0A3M7I3E8-F1
#
_cell.length_a   1.000
_cell.length_b   1.000
_cell.length_c   1.000
_cell.angle_alpha   90.00
_cell.angle_beta   90.00
_cell.angle_gamma   90.00
#
_symmetry.space_group_name_H-M   'P 1'
#
loop_
_entity.id
_entity.type
_entity.pdbx_description
1 polymer ?
#
loop_
_entity_poly.entity_id
_entity_poly.type
_entity_poly.pdbx_seq_one_letter_code
_entity_poly.pdbx_strand_id
1 'polypeptide(L)'
;MLIQPKKGVVPALGVGLLLLVLVLFLWGGDSGSDQSPSVKEWASSQLDSWRGHTDEQAHALQASAAASEPSSTSKSKPATITKQKGPLSKAIAETHNEISSSITSDGSYFPINFGEFPAMNPNIIPHPTLNETWFIVAQRYKNDSNPIWFTELVCEAHFKAGALECIQSPLILPIPSTFSERCEGDLSFFNFNIGPHDARVFCGPEKPYVIYGSQSSFNCFGQWIQDFRALVDWAHFRGVEESFSLPVDLQRPPPIAPIEKNWFPFWDFHGDLYMHYDISPKRVYAKLGFDGSVGEDLAPQARRMDEKCLSKYMAPSDPELPESIHQATNSLSITMCKSTDPSCKVSEANTFIFTVVQRKAYYDFHSVYEPYVVLFNQRAPFELHAISSKPFWIRGRREQLPHPSKEGEVWENQSEMMYVTSMSWKSRDQMYHGYLDDTLFVGFGIEDKDTGGMDVLASDLLRDLGMCVSSTRPQQQTTTTTMVGDNPTLASAEEATGVEPLNGPPSEPQPPQHAPVVSDPTVDTVPTALQNLHAPFQGFVLALDAADTRTKNKDSVSKSGGDASYPSDGQFEDLVKSALKPEGPVRAEEIRPEAVKWPEDYREVIKRVETVGEPEDLKVFKVVQGKGKADIFAVSLDIERERLVGVKFPEQ
;
A
#
# COMPACT_ATOMS: atom_id res chain seq x y z
N MET A 1 -5.99 43.76 36.19
CA MET A 1 -5.04 44.88 36.39
C MET A 1 -5.09 45.72 35.11
N LEU A 2 -5.87 46.80 35.12
CA LEU A 2 -6.17 47.64 33.96
C LEU A 2 -5.14 48.76 33.84
N ILE A 3 -4.46 48.87 32.70
CA ILE A 3 -3.61 50.01 32.36
C ILE A 3 -4.30 50.78 31.23
N GLN A 4 -4.64 52.04 31.50
CA GLN A 4 -5.20 52.98 30.52
C GLN A 4 -4.13 53.51 29.55
N PRO A 5 -4.51 53.91 28.32
CA PRO A 5 -3.59 54.48 27.35
C PRO A 5 -3.38 55.99 27.56
N LYS A 6 -2.13 56.45 27.47
CA LYS A 6 -1.80 57.89 27.38
C LYS A 6 -1.93 58.39 25.94
N LYS A 7 -2.61 59.53 25.81
CA LYS A 7 -2.73 60.35 24.59
C LYS A 7 -1.39 60.98 24.22
N GLY A 8 -1.11 61.09 22.92
CA GLY A 8 -0.30 62.17 22.35
C GLY A 8 0.69 61.73 21.26
N VAL A 9 0.62 62.44 20.12
CA VAL A 9 1.54 62.46 18.96
C VAL A 9 1.22 61.46 17.84
N VAL A 10 0.40 61.92 16.90
CA VAL A 10 0.25 61.35 15.54
C VAL A 10 1.40 61.89 14.67
N PRO A 11 2.20 61.06 13.98
CA PRO A 11 3.18 61.57 13.03
C PRO A 11 2.49 61.81 11.68
N ALA A 12 2.57 63.05 11.20
CA ALA A 12 2.09 63.54 9.91
C ALA A 12 2.79 62.92 8.67
N LEU A 13 3.54 61.83 8.84
CA LEU A 13 4.23 61.11 7.77
C LEU A 13 3.34 60.11 7.01
N GLY A 14 2.21 59.68 7.61
CA GLY A 14 1.30 58.70 7.00
C GLY A 14 0.41 59.27 5.89
N VAL A 15 0.11 60.57 5.91
CA VAL A 15 -0.81 61.20 4.93
C VAL A 15 -0.08 61.54 3.62
N GLY A 16 1.21 61.86 3.68
CA GLY A 16 2.02 62.13 2.49
C GLY A 16 2.27 60.87 1.64
N LEU A 17 2.52 59.72 2.28
CA LEU A 17 2.75 58.46 1.59
C LEU A 17 1.46 57.93 0.92
N LEU A 18 0.31 58.10 1.57
CA LEU A 18 -0.98 57.66 1.03
C LEU A 18 -1.41 58.49 -0.18
N LEU A 19 -1.10 59.80 -0.18
CA LEU A 19 -1.37 60.69 -1.33
C LEU A 19 -0.42 60.42 -2.50
N LEU A 20 0.83 60.00 -2.23
CA LEU A 20 1.80 59.67 -3.29
C LEU A 20 1.45 58.35 -4.01
N VAL A 21 0.91 57.37 -3.29
CA VAL A 21 0.37 56.13 -3.87
C VAL A 21 -0.89 56.40 -4.69
N LEU A 22 -1.79 57.27 -4.22
CA LEU A 22 -3.00 57.64 -4.97
C LEU A 22 -2.72 58.43 -6.26
N VAL A 23 -1.67 59.26 -6.28
CA VAL A 23 -1.26 59.99 -7.50
C VAL A 23 -0.61 59.05 -8.52
N LEU A 24 0.14 58.03 -8.08
CA LEU A 24 0.71 57.02 -8.99
C LEU A 24 -0.35 56.10 -9.60
N PHE A 25 -1.44 55.81 -8.87
CA PHE A 25 -2.55 55.00 -9.40
C PHE A 25 -3.49 55.77 -10.35
N LEU A 26 -3.55 57.10 -10.27
CA LEU A 26 -4.47 57.91 -11.06
C LEU A 26 -3.85 58.52 -12.34
N TRP A 27 -2.53 58.40 -12.53
CA TRP A 27 -1.81 58.93 -13.71
C TRP A 27 -1.07 57.87 -14.53
N GLY A 28 -1.35 56.58 -14.29
CA GLY A 28 -0.85 55.46 -15.11
C GLY A 28 -1.95 54.86 -15.99
N GLY A 29 -2.43 55.62 -16.97
CA GLY A 29 -3.34 55.13 -18.01
C GLY A 29 -2.57 54.52 -19.19
N ASP A 30 -3.10 53.41 -19.70
CA ASP A 30 -2.81 52.76 -20.98
C ASP A 30 -1.39 52.18 -21.19
N SER A 31 -1.24 50.90 -20.84
CA SER A 31 -0.35 49.99 -21.56
C SER A 31 -0.93 48.58 -21.47
N GLY A 32 -1.31 48.03 -22.63
CA GLY A 32 -1.72 46.65 -22.78
C GLY A 32 -0.63 45.73 -22.26
N SER A 33 -0.99 44.85 -21.33
CA SER A 33 -0.09 43.82 -20.83
C SER A 33 0.05 42.72 -21.88
N ASP A 34 0.93 42.92 -22.85
CA ASP A 34 1.61 41.82 -23.50
C ASP A 34 2.36 41.07 -22.40
N GLN A 35 1.82 39.93 -22.00
CA GLN A 35 2.57 38.99 -21.19
C GLN A 35 3.80 38.56 -22.01
N SER A 36 4.98 38.87 -21.47
CA SER A 36 6.27 38.45 -22.00
C SER A 36 6.22 37.01 -22.51
N PRO A 37 6.68 36.74 -23.75
CA PRO A 37 6.84 35.38 -24.28
C PRO A 37 7.60 34.45 -23.32
N SER A 38 8.45 35.01 -22.47
CA SER A 38 9.22 34.25 -21.47
C SER A 38 8.38 33.61 -20.38
N VAL A 39 7.17 34.11 -20.07
CA VAL A 39 6.31 33.53 -19.01
C VAL A 39 5.51 32.35 -19.55
N LYS A 40 5.10 32.38 -20.83
CA LYS A 40 4.45 31.26 -21.50
C LYS A 40 5.45 30.15 -21.84
N GLU A 41 6.66 30.47 -22.32
CA GLU A 41 7.73 29.49 -22.53
C GLU A 41 8.26 28.91 -21.20
N TRP A 42 8.28 29.71 -20.13
CA TRP A 42 8.58 29.21 -18.78
C TRP A 42 7.46 28.29 -18.25
N ALA A 43 6.18 28.65 -18.43
CA ALA A 43 5.07 27.80 -18.01
C ALA A 43 5.00 26.47 -18.80
N SER A 44 5.29 26.48 -20.10
CA SER A 44 5.30 25.27 -20.93
C SER A 44 6.49 24.36 -20.63
N SER A 45 7.70 24.92 -20.45
CA SER A 45 8.88 24.12 -20.08
C SER A 45 8.81 23.56 -18.65
N GLN A 46 8.08 24.23 -17.75
CA GLN A 46 7.86 23.73 -16.39
C GLN A 46 6.80 22.64 -16.32
N LEU A 47 5.76 22.65 -17.17
CA LEU A 47 4.78 21.54 -17.25
C LEU A 47 5.41 20.22 -17.73
N ASP A 48 6.45 20.28 -18.56
CA ASP A 48 7.20 19.09 -19.00
C ASP A 48 8.07 18.48 -17.87
N SER A 49 8.54 19.29 -16.91
CA SER A 49 9.26 18.83 -15.69
C SER A 49 8.41 17.96 -14.76
N TRP A 50 7.06 18.08 -14.83
CA TRP A 50 6.14 17.21 -14.07
C TRP A 50 5.94 15.83 -14.69
N ARG A 51 6.49 15.56 -15.88
CA ARG A 51 6.22 14.35 -16.66
C ARG A 51 7.51 13.57 -16.97
N GLY A 52 8.17 13.10 -15.92
CA GLY A 52 9.15 12.00 -16.00
C GLY A 52 10.58 12.45 -15.78
N HIS A 53 11.10 12.14 -14.59
CA HIS A 53 12.54 12.12 -14.34
C HIS A 53 12.95 10.75 -13.80
N THR A 54 13.43 9.91 -14.70
CA THR A 54 14.62 9.09 -14.45
C THR A 54 15.59 9.31 -15.61
N ASP A 55 16.70 9.94 -15.25
CA ASP A 55 18.04 9.99 -15.84
C ASP A 55 18.36 10.64 -17.21
N GLU A 56 19.32 11.55 -17.08
CA GLU A 56 20.38 12.08 -17.95
C GLU A 56 20.58 11.56 -19.39
N GLN A 57 20.78 12.56 -20.26
CA GLN A 57 21.49 12.59 -21.55
C GLN A 57 20.78 12.06 -22.81
N ALA A 58 20.19 12.97 -23.60
CA ALA A 58 20.47 13.08 -25.05
C ALA A 58 19.90 14.38 -25.70
N HIS A 59 20.84 15.24 -26.12
CA HIS A 59 20.86 16.15 -27.27
C HIS A 59 19.61 16.91 -27.78
N ALA A 60 19.77 18.24 -27.75
CA ALA A 60 18.96 19.27 -28.39
C ALA A 60 19.00 19.25 -29.93
N LEU A 61 17.85 19.56 -30.55
CA LEU A 61 17.79 20.20 -31.86
C LEU A 61 16.63 21.21 -31.91
N GLN A 62 16.99 22.48 -32.11
CA GLN A 62 16.12 23.62 -32.34
C GLN A 62 15.35 23.49 -33.67
N ALA A 63 14.08 23.85 -33.67
CA ALA A 63 13.40 24.34 -34.87
C ALA A 63 12.41 25.46 -34.49
N SER A 64 12.77 26.67 -34.90
CA SER A 64 11.96 27.88 -34.86
C SER A 64 10.80 27.82 -35.85
N ALA A 65 9.58 28.23 -35.47
CA ALA A 65 8.62 28.78 -36.41
C ALA A 65 7.50 29.61 -35.73
N ALA A 66 7.64 30.93 -35.88
CA ALA A 66 6.61 31.94 -36.14
C ALA A 66 5.20 31.79 -35.52
N ALA A 67 4.95 32.69 -34.57
CA ALA A 67 3.63 33.08 -34.10
C ALA A 67 2.74 33.64 -35.22
N SER A 68 1.50 33.16 -35.29
CA SER A 68 0.37 33.88 -35.86
C SER A 68 -0.78 33.86 -34.84
N GLU A 69 -1.16 35.04 -34.36
CA GLU A 69 -2.37 35.22 -33.56
C GLU A 69 -3.62 35.01 -34.42
N PRO A 70 -4.72 34.49 -33.84
CA PRO A 70 -6.04 34.88 -34.29
C PRO A 70 -6.92 35.40 -33.14
N SER A 71 -7.16 36.70 -33.20
CA SER A 71 -8.46 37.36 -33.14
C SER A 71 -9.70 36.50 -32.81
N SER A 72 -10.35 36.90 -31.72
CA SER A 72 -11.79 37.17 -31.53
C SER A 72 -12.85 36.06 -31.73
N THR A 73 -13.46 35.72 -30.58
CA THR A 73 -14.90 35.49 -30.33
C THR A 73 -15.71 34.67 -31.35
N SER A 74 -15.93 33.39 -31.03
CA SER A 74 -17.24 32.78 -31.22
C SER A 74 -17.57 31.84 -30.04
N LYS A 75 -18.71 32.10 -29.39
CA LYS A 75 -19.29 31.22 -28.37
C LYS A 75 -19.85 29.98 -29.09
N SER A 76 -19.07 28.92 -29.22
CA SER A 76 -19.58 27.61 -29.62
C SER A 76 -20.12 26.87 -28.38
N LYS A 77 -21.34 26.34 -28.51
CA LYS A 77 -21.94 25.42 -27.54
C LYS A 77 -21.03 24.20 -27.34
N PRO A 78 -20.95 23.62 -26.14
CA PRO A 78 -20.20 22.38 -25.94
C PRO A 78 -20.83 21.29 -26.80
N ALA A 79 -20.03 20.73 -27.71
CA ALA A 79 -20.41 19.58 -28.51
C ALA A 79 -20.74 18.41 -27.55
N THR A 80 -21.90 17.79 -27.76
CA THR A 80 -22.34 16.63 -27.01
C THR A 80 -21.34 15.48 -27.23
N ILE A 81 -20.64 15.10 -26.18
CA ILE A 81 -19.63 14.04 -26.16
C ILE A 81 -20.38 12.70 -26.24
N THR A 82 -20.43 12.09 -27.42
CA THR A 82 -21.06 10.79 -27.61
C THR A 82 -20.07 9.67 -27.25
N LYS A 83 -20.30 8.96 -26.14
CA LYS A 83 -19.59 7.70 -25.82
C LYS A 83 -19.74 6.73 -26.99
N GLN A 84 -18.65 6.09 -27.42
CA GLN A 84 -18.71 5.08 -28.49
C GLN A 84 -19.54 3.89 -28.00
N LYS A 85 -20.67 3.66 -28.67
CA LYS A 85 -21.64 2.60 -28.33
C LYS A 85 -21.44 1.32 -29.16
N GLY A 86 -20.27 1.17 -29.79
CA GLY A 86 -19.94 0.08 -30.71
C GLY A 86 -19.11 -1.02 -30.05
N PRO A 87 -19.05 -2.22 -30.65
CA PRO A 87 -18.12 -3.26 -30.23
C PRO A 87 -16.67 -2.77 -30.35
N LEU A 88 -15.83 -3.21 -29.41
CA LEU A 88 -14.39 -2.96 -29.41
C LEU A 88 -13.79 -3.26 -30.79
N SER A 89 -12.92 -2.38 -31.30
CA SER A 89 -12.28 -2.66 -32.58
C SER A 89 -11.43 -3.93 -32.48
N LYS A 90 -11.32 -4.64 -33.61
CA LYS A 90 -10.55 -5.88 -33.69
C LYS A 90 -9.09 -5.69 -33.22
N ALA A 91 -8.51 -4.52 -33.48
CA ALA A 91 -7.16 -4.18 -33.06
C ALA A 91 -7.03 -4.16 -31.52
N ILE A 92 -7.93 -3.44 -30.82
CA ILE A 92 -7.89 -3.37 -29.36
C ILE A 92 -8.25 -4.72 -28.72
N ALA A 93 -9.20 -5.47 -29.31
CA ALA A 93 -9.55 -6.81 -28.81
C ALA A 93 -8.38 -7.82 -28.89
N GLU A 94 -7.45 -7.62 -29.81
CA GLU A 94 -6.25 -8.46 -29.95
C GLU A 94 -5.18 -8.09 -28.92
N THR A 95 -5.08 -6.82 -28.51
CA THR A 95 -4.03 -6.31 -27.62
C THR A 95 -4.45 -6.15 -26.16
N HIS A 96 -5.76 -6.06 -25.87
CA HIS A 96 -6.28 -5.75 -24.54
C HIS A 96 -7.31 -6.76 -24.03
N ASN A 97 -7.47 -6.77 -22.71
CA ASN A 97 -8.55 -7.45 -22.02
C ASN A 97 -9.65 -6.45 -21.66
N GLU A 98 -10.75 -6.42 -22.42
CA GLU A 98 -11.86 -5.50 -22.10
C GLU A 98 -12.56 -5.89 -20.80
N ILE A 99 -12.79 -4.89 -19.95
CA ILE A 99 -13.62 -4.96 -18.74
C ILE A 99 -14.85 -4.05 -18.92
N SER A 100 -15.98 -4.48 -18.36
CA SER A 100 -17.28 -3.82 -18.50
C SER A 100 -17.99 -3.69 -17.16
N SER A 101 -18.75 -2.60 -16.99
CA SER A 101 -19.57 -2.40 -15.79
C SER A 101 -20.88 -3.16 -15.85
N SER A 102 -21.37 -3.58 -14.67
CA SER A 102 -22.69 -4.19 -14.53
C SER A 102 -23.78 -3.15 -14.21
N ILE A 103 -23.36 -1.96 -13.74
CA ILE A 103 -24.25 -0.86 -13.35
C ILE A 103 -24.79 -0.11 -14.57
N THR A 104 -23.99 0.06 -15.61
CA THR A 104 -24.42 0.78 -16.83
C THR A 104 -25.02 -0.20 -17.84
N SER A 105 -26.07 0.23 -18.53
CA SER A 105 -26.80 -0.63 -19.46
C SER A 105 -26.03 -0.97 -20.74
N ASP A 106 -25.02 -0.17 -21.10
CA ASP A 106 -24.12 -0.44 -22.23
C ASP A 106 -22.79 -1.08 -21.80
N GLY A 107 -22.61 -1.31 -20.50
CA GLY A 107 -21.39 -1.83 -19.90
C GLY A 107 -20.22 -0.85 -19.88
N SER A 108 -20.43 0.41 -20.25
CA SER A 108 -19.40 1.44 -20.17
C SER A 108 -19.16 1.90 -18.73
N TYR A 109 -18.08 2.65 -18.50
CA TYR A 109 -17.89 3.28 -17.20
C TYR A 109 -18.96 4.32 -16.84
N PHE A 110 -19.17 4.55 -15.54
CA PHE A 110 -20.04 5.60 -15.03
C PHE A 110 -19.23 6.87 -14.67
N PRO A 111 -19.77 8.08 -14.88
CA PRO A 111 -19.14 9.31 -14.39
C PRO A 111 -19.30 9.43 -12.87
N ILE A 112 -18.37 10.14 -12.23
CA ILE A 112 -18.42 10.50 -10.81
C ILE A 112 -18.61 12.01 -10.69
N ASN A 113 -19.69 12.45 -10.04
CA ASN A 113 -20.12 13.84 -10.03
C ASN A 113 -20.02 14.44 -8.62
N PHE A 114 -19.11 15.41 -8.45
CA PHE A 114 -18.94 16.22 -7.24
C PHE A 114 -19.77 17.53 -7.27
N GLY A 115 -20.88 17.53 -8.00
CA GLY A 115 -21.75 18.69 -8.17
C GLY A 115 -21.09 19.81 -8.98
N GLU A 116 -20.99 21.01 -8.41
CA GLU A 116 -20.44 22.21 -9.08
C GLU A 116 -18.90 22.24 -9.10
N PHE A 117 -18.24 21.28 -8.45
CA PHE A 117 -16.79 21.24 -8.33
C PHE A 117 -16.21 20.12 -9.20
N PRO A 118 -15.56 20.45 -10.33
CA PRO A 118 -14.87 19.45 -11.14
C PRO A 118 -13.74 18.83 -10.32
N ALA A 119 -13.54 17.52 -10.51
CA ALA A 119 -12.59 16.74 -9.73
C ALA A 119 -11.93 15.66 -10.61
N MET A 120 -10.75 15.22 -10.17
CA MET A 120 -9.93 14.21 -10.82
C MET A 120 -9.36 13.24 -9.79
N ASN A 121 -8.83 12.09 -10.23
CA ASN A 121 -8.21 11.09 -9.37
C ASN A 121 -9.17 10.54 -8.28
N PRO A 122 -10.28 9.89 -8.65
CA PRO A 122 -11.29 9.49 -7.69
C PRO A 122 -10.85 8.30 -6.85
N ASN A 123 -11.47 8.21 -5.69
CA ASN A 123 -11.51 7.08 -4.79
C ASN A 123 -12.96 6.80 -4.46
N ILE A 124 -13.33 5.52 -4.37
CA ILE A 124 -14.67 5.08 -4.00
C ILE A 124 -14.46 4.05 -2.90
N ILE A 125 -15.01 4.24 -1.70
CA ILE A 125 -15.00 3.22 -0.64
C ILE A 125 -16.41 3.06 -0.07
N PRO A 126 -16.83 1.85 0.34
CA PRO A 126 -18.16 1.64 0.87
C PRO A 126 -18.39 2.40 2.18
N HIS A 127 -19.62 2.90 2.36
CA HIS A 127 -20.03 3.51 3.63
C HIS A 127 -20.12 2.42 4.72
N PRO A 128 -19.64 2.66 5.96
CA PRO A 128 -19.56 1.62 6.99
C PRO A 128 -20.94 1.12 7.45
N THR A 129 -21.98 1.94 7.33
CA THR A 129 -23.31 1.62 7.89
C THR A 129 -24.47 1.71 6.90
N LEU A 130 -24.29 2.41 5.77
CA LEU A 130 -25.36 2.71 4.83
C LEU A 130 -25.19 1.80 3.61
N ASN A 131 -26.28 1.14 3.22
CA ASN A 131 -26.29 0.31 2.02
C ASN A 131 -26.31 1.20 0.77
N GLU A 132 -25.72 0.71 -0.32
CA GLU A 132 -25.70 1.39 -1.63
C GLU A 132 -25.24 2.86 -1.54
N THR A 133 -24.35 3.13 -0.59
CA THR A 133 -23.78 4.45 -0.31
C THR A 133 -22.27 4.28 -0.18
N TRP A 134 -21.53 5.21 -0.75
CA TRP A 134 -20.07 5.20 -0.76
C TRP A 134 -19.54 6.57 -0.35
N PHE A 135 -18.38 6.59 0.29
CA PHE A 135 -17.58 7.82 0.30
C PHE A 135 -16.84 7.91 -1.03
N ILE A 136 -16.95 9.06 -1.68
CA ILE A 136 -16.09 9.41 -2.81
C ILE A 136 -15.15 10.53 -2.42
N VAL A 137 -13.88 10.39 -2.81
CA VAL A 137 -12.82 11.36 -2.56
C VAL A 137 -12.03 11.62 -3.83
N ALA A 138 -11.80 12.88 -4.18
CA ALA A 138 -11.10 13.24 -5.41
C ALA A 138 -10.43 14.60 -5.30
N GLN A 139 -9.32 14.78 -6.03
CA GLN A 139 -8.64 16.06 -6.09
C GLN A 139 -9.48 17.06 -6.87
N ARG A 140 -9.71 18.24 -6.29
CA ARG A 140 -10.40 19.33 -6.98
C ARG A 140 -9.57 19.80 -8.17
N TYR A 141 -10.21 19.90 -9.34
CA TYR A 141 -9.58 20.47 -10.52
C TYR A 141 -9.24 21.95 -10.28
N LYS A 142 -7.99 22.33 -10.56
CA LYS A 142 -7.54 23.72 -10.45
C LYS A 142 -8.10 24.54 -11.60
N ASN A 143 -8.71 25.67 -11.28
CA ASN A 143 -9.15 26.66 -12.25
C ASN A 143 -8.45 28.00 -11.99
N ASP A 144 -8.60 28.94 -12.92
CA ASP A 144 -7.99 30.28 -12.84
C ASP A 144 -8.35 31.05 -11.56
N SER A 145 -9.45 30.67 -10.89
CA SER A 145 -9.92 31.31 -9.66
C SER A 145 -9.26 30.78 -8.39
N ASN A 146 -8.57 29.63 -8.44
CA ASN A 146 -7.84 29.07 -7.30
C ASN A 146 -6.59 28.29 -7.74
N PRO A 147 -5.57 28.96 -8.32
CA PRO A 147 -4.46 28.27 -8.97
C PRO A 147 -3.46 27.62 -8.00
N ILE A 148 -3.41 28.08 -6.74
CA ILE A 148 -2.34 27.71 -5.80
C ILE A 148 -2.74 26.49 -4.95
N TRP A 149 -3.96 26.48 -4.41
CA TRP A 149 -4.36 25.48 -3.41
C TRP A 149 -4.76 24.15 -4.05
N PHE A 150 -4.12 23.08 -3.60
CA PHE A 150 -4.59 21.71 -3.82
C PHE A 150 -5.54 21.33 -2.69
N THR A 151 -6.69 20.75 -3.04
CA THR A 151 -7.72 20.36 -2.07
C THR A 151 -8.32 19.03 -2.49
N GLU A 152 -8.49 18.12 -1.54
CA GLU A 152 -9.26 16.91 -1.73
C GLU A 152 -10.73 17.18 -1.37
N LEU A 153 -11.65 16.78 -2.25
CA LEU A 153 -13.09 16.83 -2.02
C LEU A 153 -13.56 15.51 -1.43
N VAL A 154 -14.55 15.54 -0.54
CA VAL A 154 -15.19 14.35 0.02
C VAL A 154 -16.71 14.52 0.12
N CYS A 155 -17.44 13.47 -0.18
CA CYS A 155 -18.88 13.39 0.08
C CYS A 155 -19.34 11.94 0.19
N GLU A 156 -20.50 11.74 0.81
CA GLU A 156 -21.28 10.52 0.61
C GLU A 156 -21.99 10.58 -0.75
N ALA A 157 -22.00 9.48 -1.48
CA ALA A 157 -22.53 9.38 -2.83
C ALA A 157 -23.37 8.12 -3.02
N HIS A 158 -24.32 8.20 -3.94
CA HIS A 158 -25.16 7.09 -4.39
C HIS A 158 -25.33 7.13 -5.91
N PHE A 159 -25.73 6.01 -6.49
CA PHE A 159 -26.02 5.97 -7.93
C PHE A 159 -27.33 6.68 -8.26
N LYS A 160 -27.27 7.64 -9.18
CA LYS A 160 -28.42 8.37 -9.70
C LYS A 160 -28.29 8.50 -11.22
N ALA A 161 -29.30 8.00 -11.94
CA ALA A 161 -29.34 8.04 -13.40
C ALA A 161 -28.06 7.52 -14.11
N GLY A 162 -27.42 6.49 -13.54
CA GLY A 162 -26.20 5.87 -14.10
C GLY A 162 -24.90 6.62 -13.82
N ALA A 163 -24.92 7.63 -12.95
CA ALA A 163 -23.75 8.34 -12.41
C ALA A 163 -23.63 8.09 -10.90
N LEU A 164 -22.42 8.11 -10.36
CA LEU A 164 -22.20 8.14 -8.91
C LEU A 164 -22.11 9.60 -8.47
N GLU A 165 -23.08 10.09 -7.72
CA GLU A 165 -23.22 11.52 -7.41
C GLU A 165 -23.27 11.76 -5.91
N CYS A 166 -22.65 12.87 -5.47
CA CYS A 166 -22.76 13.30 -4.08
C CYS A 166 -24.23 13.50 -3.67
N ILE A 167 -24.60 13.02 -2.47
CA ILE A 167 -25.91 13.23 -1.85
C ILE A 167 -26.08 14.71 -1.45
N GLN A 168 -25.00 15.31 -0.93
CA GLN A 168 -24.91 16.72 -0.54
C GLN A 168 -23.73 17.38 -1.25
N SER A 169 -23.65 18.72 -1.25
CA SER A 169 -22.46 19.40 -1.79
C SER A 169 -21.18 18.88 -1.12
N PRO A 170 -20.10 18.62 -1.89
CA PRO A 170 -18.89 18.05 -1.33
C PRO A 170 -18.22 19.02 -0.35
N LEU A 171 -17.58 18.44 0.66
CA LEU A 171 -16.75 19.16 1.61
C LEU A 171 -15.29 19.07 1.18
N ILE A 172 -14.46 19.95 1.73
CA ILE A 172 -13.00 19.79 1.66
C ILE A 172 -12.60 18.78 2.74
N LEU A 173 -11.88 17.75 2.35
CA LEU A 173 -11.31 16.78 3.28
C LEU A 173 -10.32 17.51 4.21
N PRO A 174 -10.46 17.42 5.55
CA PRO A 174 -9.75 18.29 6.49
C PRO A 174 -8.29 17.87 6.72
N ILE A 175 -7.51 17.77 5.65
CA ILE A 175 -6.07 17.51 5.70
C ILE A 175 -5.32 18.86 5.73
N PRO A 176 -4.45 19.09 6.73
CA PRO A 176 -3.68 20.33 6.82
C PRO A 176 -2.58 20.39 5.74
N SER A 177 -2.30 21.60 5.25
CA SER A 177 -1.13 21.85 4.41
C SER A 177 0.15 21.72 5.23
N THR A 178 1.20 21.17 4.61
CA THR A 178 2.54 21.06 5.17
C THR A 178 3.54 21.91 4.39
N PHE A 179 4.73 22.13 4.95
CA PHE A 179 5.79 22.93 4.35
C PHE A 179 7.15 22.24 4.53
N SER A 180 8.04 22.42 3.56
CA SER A 180 9.40 21.90 3.56
C SER A 180 10.38 23.02 3.23
N GLU A 181 11.51 23.03 3.95
CA GLU A 181 12.65 23.90 3.62
C GLU A 181 13.56 23.26 2.56
N ARG A 182 13.23 22.06 2.05
CA ARG A 182 14.09 21.28 1.16
C ARG A 182 13.71 21.41 -0.32
N CYS A 183 12.68 22.17 -0.64
CA CYS A 183 12.29 22.48 -2.01
C CYS A 183 13.10 23.66 -2.56
N GLU A 184 14.36 23.41 -2.87
CA GLU A 184 15.33 24.41 -3.35
C GLU A 184 15.69 24.21 -4.83
N GLY A 185 16.28 25.24 -5.46
CA GLY A 185 16.76 25.18 -6.84
C GLY A 185 15.65 24.82 -7.84
N ASP A 186 15.90 23.78 -8.64
CA ASP A 186 14.97 23.29 -9.65
C ASP A 186 13.68 22.70 -9.04
N LEU A 187 13.66 22.42 -7.73
CA LEU A 187 12.47 21.95 -7.00
C LEU A 187 11.69 23.08 -6.34
N SER A 188 12.14 24.33 -6.45
CA SER A 188 11.51 25.47 -5.76
C SER A 188 10.06 25.71 -6.16
N PHE A 189 9.61 25.20 -7.31
CA PHE A 189 8.21 25.28 -7.71
C PHE A 189 7.28 24.47 -6.79
N PHE A 190 7.78 23.41 -6.13
CA PHE A 190 7.01 22.64 -5.15
C PHE A 190 6.62 23.47 -3.92
N ASN A 191 7.28 24.61 -3.66
CA ASN A 191 6.84 25.56 -2.64
C ASN A 191 5.44 26.14 -2.92
N PHE A 192 4.99 26.11 -4.19
CA PHE A 192 3.64 26.51 -4.59
C PHE A 192 2.62 25.36 -4.51
N ASN A 193 3.06 24.13 -4.20
CA ASN A 193 2.16 23.00 -3.95
C ASN A 193 1.65 23.05 -2.52
N ILE A 194 0.66 23.91 -2.29
CA ILE A 194 0.04 24.09 -0.98
C ILE A 194 -1.17 23.15 -0.85
N GLY A 195 -1.12 22.23 0.12
CA GLY A 195 -2.21 21.29 0.42
C GLY A 195 -1.89 19.83 0.07
N PRO A 196 -2.84 18.91 0.33
CA PRO A 196 -2.73 17.51 -0.08
C PRO A 196 -2.84 17.37 -1.61
N HIS A 197 -2.07 16.45 -2.18
CA HIS A 197 -2.02 16.19 -3.62
C HIS A 197 -2.21 14.70 -3.91
N ASP A 198 -3.03 14.40 -4.92
CA ASP A 198 -3.36 13.07 -5.45
C ASP A 198 -3.69 12.06 -4.35
N ALA A 199 -4.58 12.42 -3.42
CA ALA A 199 -4.92 11.52 -2.34
C ALA A 199 -5.54 10.21 -2.84
N ARG A 200 -5.15 9.11 -2.21
CA ARG A 200 -5.76 7.79 -2.39
C ARG A 200 -6.39 7.34 -1.10
N VAL A 201 -7.67 7.01 -1.15
CA VAL A 201 -8.45 6.50 -0.02
C VAL A 201 -8.76 5.04 -0.27
N PHE A 202 -8.44 4.19 0.70
CA PHE A 202 -8.51 2.74 0.55
C PHE A 202 -8.78 2.05 1.89
N CYS A 203 -9.31 0.83 1.83
CA CYS A 203 -9.52 -0.01 3.00
C CYS A 203 -8.29 -0.88 3.28
N GLY A 204 -7.71 -0.77 4.48
CA GLY A 204 -6.83 -1.80 5.03
C GLY A 204 -7.65 -2.91 5.72
N PRO A 205 -7.01 -3.91 6.35
CA PRO A 205 -7.71 -5.07 6.92
C PRO A 205 -8.79 -4.72 7.94
N GLU A 206 -8.53 -3.70 8.78
CA GLU A 206 -9.41 -3.33 9.89
C GLU A 206 -10.12 -1.99 9.69
N LYS A 207 -9.54 -1.08 8.89
CA LYS A 207 -9.96 0.31 8.80
C LYS A 207 -9.51 0.99 7.50
N PRO A 208 -10.18 2.07 7.07
CA PRO A 208 -9.76 2.84 5.91
C PRO A 208 -8.63 3.83 6.24
N TYR A 209 -7.81 4.11 5.24
CA TYR A 209 -6.71 5.06 5.29
C TYR A 209 -6.77 6.00 4.10
N VAL A 210 -6.14 7.16 4.24
CA VAL A 210 -5.79 8.04 3.14
C VAL A 210 -4.27 8.15 3.07
N ILE A 211 -3.70 8.02 1.86
CA ILE A 211 -2.31 8.39 1.56
C ILE A 211 -2.33 9.55 0.56
N TYR A 212 -1.47 10.54 0.74
CA TYR A 212 -1.44 11.72 -0.12
C TYR A 212 -0.05 12.33 -0.20
N GLY A 213 0.22 13.05 -1.29
CA GLY A 213 1.43 13.82 -1.46
C GLY A 213 1.35 15.16 -0.74
N SER A 214 2.41 15.55 -0.03
CA SER A 214 2.57 16.91 0.48
C SER A 214 4.04 17.22 0.78
N GLN A 215 4.36 18.47 1.13
CA GLN A 215 5.73 18.82 1.47
C GLN A 215 6.18 18.06 2.73
N SER A 216 7.43 17.58 2.73
CA SER A 216 7.92 16.63 3.74
C SER A 216 9.06 17.19 4.58
N SER A 217 9.23 16.63 5.78
CA SER A 217 10.37 16.89 6.66
C SER A 217 11.62 16.14 6.20
N PHE A 218 11.47 15.06 5.44
CA PHE A 218 12.56 14.17 5.01
C PHE A 218 13.14 14.56 3.64
N ASN A 219 12.32 15.04 2.72
CA ASN A 219 12.70 15.49 1.38
C ASN A 219 11.87 16.73 0.96
N CYS A 220 11.88 17.13 -0.32
CA CYS A 220 11.06 18.26 -0.76
C CYS A 220 9.57 17.90 -0.72
N PHE A 221 9.19 16.79 -1.35
CA PHE A 221 7.80 16.36 -1.44
C PHE A 221 7.68 14.87 -1.14
N GLY A 222 6.94 14.53 -0.08
CA GLY A 222 6.81 13.17 0.45
C GLY A 222 5.41 12.61 0.33
N GLN A 223 5.23 11.40 0.85
CA GLN A 223 3.92 10.77 1.03
C GLN A 223 3.55 10.78 2.51
N TRP A 224 2.28 11.08 2.79
CA TRP A 224 1.72 11.12 4.15
C TRP A 224 0.60 10.11 4.25
N ILE A 225 0.43 9.47 5.40
CA ILE A 225 -0.71 8.57 5.68
C ILE A 225 -1.50 9.06 6.90
N GLN A 226 -2.82 8.85 6.85
CA GLN A 226 -3.71 9.09 7.98
C GLN A 226 -4.87 8.08 7.98
N ASP A 227 -5.39 7.76 9.16
CA ASP A 227 -6.66 7.08 9.36
C ASP A 227 -7.79 7.93 8.77
N PHE A 228 -8.47 7.40 7.75
CA PHE A 228 -9.50 8.17 7.03
C PHE A 228 -10.70 8.49 7.93
N ARG A 229 -10.93 7.69 8.98
CA ARG A 229 -12.05 7.87 9.91
C ARG A 229 -11.91 9.11 10.79
N ALA A 230 -10.70 9.63 10.92
CA ALA A 230 -10.44 10.90 11.60
C ALA A 230 -10.86 12.13 10.76
N LEU A 231 -11.14 11.93 9.47
CA LEU A 231 -11.37 13.00 8.49
C LEU A 231 -12.82 13.13 8.04
N VAL A 232 -13.66 12.14 8.34
CA VAL A 232 -15.07 12.08 7.96
C VAL A 232 -15.91 11.61 9.14
N ASP A 233 -17.24 11.76 9.06
CA ASP A 233 -18.16 11.17 10.03
C ASP A 233 -18.24 9.65 9.84
N TRP A 234 -17.16 8.96 10.23
CA TRP A 234 -17.11 7.52 10.21
C TRP A 234 -17.74 6.99 11.50
N ALA A 235 -18.85 6.25 11.37
CA ALA A 235 -19.70 5.80 12.47
C ALA A 235 -18.97 5.19 13.70
N HIS A 236 -17.73 4.71 13.56
CA HIS A 236 -16.92 4.15 14.64
C HIS A 236 -15.45 4.60 14.56
N PHE A 237 -15.05 5.57 15.38
CA PHE A 237 -13.67 6.03 15.57
C PHE A 237 -13.37 6.19 17.07
N ARG A 238 -12.34 5.53 17.58
CA ARG A 238 -12.03 5.52 19.03
C ARG A 238 -11.03 6.61 19.46
N GLY A 239 -10.58 7.47 18.55
CA GLY A 239 -9.77 8.64 18.89
C GLY A 239 -8.25 8.46 18.72
N VAL A 240 -7.48 9.28 19.45
CA VAL A 240 -6.02 9.50 19.29
C VAL A 240 -5.11 8.32 19.64
N GLU A 241 -5.65 7.24 20.20
CA GLU A 241 -4.89 6.02 20.53
C GLU A 241 -4.74 5.08 19.33
N GLU A 242 -5.42 5.37 18.22
CA GLU A 242 -5.39 4.55 17.02
C GLU A 242 -4.20 4.88 16.10
N SER A 243 -3.57 3.85 15.51
CA SER A 243 -2.47 4.05 14.56
C SER A 243 -2.88 4.99 13.42
N PHE A 244 -2.02 5.96 13.12
CA PHE A 244 -2.25 7.00 12.10
C PHE A 244 -3.45 7.92 12.35
N SER A 245 -3.92 8.10 13.59
CA SER A 245 -5.01 9.04 13.89
C SER A 245 -4.70 10.50 13.48
N LEU A 246 -3.41 10.86 13.48
CA LEU A 246 -2.88 12.11 12.96
C LEU A 246 -2.09 11.85 11.67
N PRO A 247 -1.93 12.87 10.79
CA PRO A 247 -1.05 12.77 9.64
C PRO A 247 0.36 12.33 10.02
N VAL A 248 0.89 11.32 9.30
CA VAL A 248 2.26 10.83 9.47
C VAL A 248 3.02 10.94 8.16
N ASP A 249 4.14 11.68 8.19
CA ASP A 249 5.10 11.80 7.11
C ASP A 249 5.87 10.47 6.97
N LEU A 250 5.78 9.84 5.80
CA LEU A 250 6.33 8.50 5.61
C LEU A 250 7.79 8.55 5.16
N GLN A 251 8.62 7.70 5.75
CA GLN A 251 10.01 7.51 5.36
C GLN A 251 10.15 6.42 4.29
N ARG A 252 11.24 6.45 3.52
CA ARG A 252 11.67 5.37 2.62
C ARG A 252 13.05 4.83 2.98
N PRO A 253 13.33 3.55 2.69
CA PRO A 253 14.69 3.04 2.79
C PRO A 253 15.59 3.82 1.81
N PRO A 254 16.87 4.09 2.16
CA PRO A 254 17.80 4.75 1.26
C PRO A 254 17.95 4.02 -0.09
N PRO A 255 18.17 4.74 -1.21
CA PRO A 255 18.33 6.19 -1.30
C PRO A 255 16.98 6.94 -1.23
N ILE A 256 16.99 8.14 -0.65
CA ILE A 256 15.80 9.01 -0.58
C ILE A 256 15.69 9.82 -1.88
N ALA A 257 14.54 9.80 -2.55
CA ALA A 257 14.32 10.66 -3.71
C ALA A 257 13.84 12.05 -3.25
N PRO A 258 14.11 13.12 -4.02
CA PRO A 258 13.66 14.46 -3.68
C PRO A 258 12.13 14.61 -3.69
N ILE A 259 11.45 13.82 -4.54
CA ILE A 259 10.00 13.81 -4.74
C ILE A 259 9.53 12.36 -4.66
N GLU A 260 8.56 12.11 -3.81
CA GLU A 260 7.96 10.80 -3.62
C GLU A 260 6.50 10.82 -4.00
N LYS A 261 6.11 9.84 -4.81
CA LYS A 261 4.76 9.76 -5.36
C LYS A 261 4.33 8.30 -5.45
N ASN A 262 3.02 8.09 -5.40
CA ASN A 262 2.37 6.85 -5.80
C ASN A 262 2.70 5.62 -4.93
N TRP A 263 3.23 5.80 -3.72
CA TRP A 263 3.41 4.71 -2.77
C TRP A 263 2.05 4.08 -2.42
N PHE A 264 2.07 2.81 -2.02
CA PHE A 264 0.88 2.16 -1.48
C PHE A 264 1.23 1.17 -0.38
N PRO A 265 0.40 1.11 0.68
CA PRO A 265 0.57 0.08 1.71
C PRO A 265 0.03 -1.26 1.25
N PHE A 266 0.56 -2.32 1.85
CA PHE A 266 0.03 -3.67 1.77
C PHE A 266 0.27 -4.40 3.10
N TRP A 267 -0.49 -5.47 3.31
CA TRP A 267 -0.41 -6.26 4.54
C TRP A 267 -0.07 -7.70 4.23
N ASP A 268 0.79 -8.29 5.05
CA ASP A 268 1.07 -9.72 4.96
C ASP A 268 -0.10 -10.56 5.52
N PHE A 269 0.09 -11.87 5.58
CA PHE A 269 -0.96 -12.79 6.04
C PHE A 269 -1.22 -12.68 7.56
N HIS A 270 -0.28 -12.11 8.32
CA HIS A 270 -0.38 -11.88 9.75
C HIS A 270 -0.88 -10.48 10.10
N GLY A 271 -1.12 -9.63 9.10
CA GLY A 271 -1.59 -8.25 9.29
C GLY A 271 -0.46 -7.26 9.57
N ASP A 272 0.81 -7.64 9.37
CA ASP A 272 1.93 -6.70 9.43
C ASP A 272 1.87 -5.74 8.23
N LEU A 273 2.12 -4.46 8.50
CA LEU A 273 2.04 -3.39 7.50
C LEU A 273 3.39 -3.17 6.80
N TYR A 274 3.31 -3.09 5.48
CA TYR A 274 4.43 -2.79 4.58
C TYR A 274 4.05 -1.66 3.63
N MET A 275 5.07 -1.00 3.09
CA MET A 275 4.92 0.03 2.07
C MET A 275 5.67 -0.38 0.82
N HIS A 276 5.04 -0.21 -0.34
CA HIS A 276 5.65 -0.40 -1.66
C HIS A 276 5.97 0.97 -2.26
N TYR A 277 7.25 1.21 -2.52
CA TYR A 277 7.79 2.51 -2.89
C TYR A 277 7.95 2.63 -4.40
N ASP A 278 8.61 1.64 -5.01
CA ASP A 278 8.97 1.65 -6.42
C ASP A 278 8.60 0.30 -7.06
N ILE A 279 8.06 0.32 -8.29
CA ILE A 279 7.89 -0.87 -9.15
C ILE A 279 9.01 -0.97 -10.20
N SER A 280 9.53 0.17 -10.64
CA SER A 280 10.47 0.32 -11.75
C SER A 280 11.47 1.44 -11.43
N PRO A 281 12.75 1.31 -11.82
CA PRO A 281 13.35 0.21 -12.59
C PRO A 281 13.50 -1.09 -11.80
N LYS A 282 13.42 -1.02 -10.47
CA LYS A 282 13.43 -2.18 -9.57
C LYS A 282 12.39 -1.98 -8.50
N ARG A 283 11.89 -3.10 -7.96
CA ARG A 283 11.00 -3.04 -6.81
C ARG A 283 11.74 -2.53 -5.57
N VAL A 284 11.05 -1.75 -4.75
CA VAL A 284 11.47 -1.35 -3.39
C VAL A 284 10.27 -1.45 -2.46
N TYR A 285 10.41 -2.20 -1.38
CA TYR A 285 9.37 -2.33 -0.35
C TYR A 285 9.97 -2.69 1.00
N ALA A 286 9.37 -2.18 2.07
CA ALA A 286 9.87 -2.35 3.43
C ALA A 286 8.73 -2.38 4.44
N LYS A 287 9.02 -2.94 5.62
CA LYS A 287 8.09 -2.90 6.76
C LYS A 287 7.94 -1.46 7.25
N LEU A 288 6.71 -1.05 7.57
CA LEU A 288 6.38 0.31 7.98
C LEU A 288 5.95 0.35 9.44
N GLY A 289 6.58 1.23 10.22
CA GLY A 289 6.18 1.59 11.58
C GLY A 289 5.01 2.58 11.58
N PHE A 290 4.20 2.55 12.64
CA PHE A 290 3.04 3.47 12.77
C PHE A 290 3.43 4.93 13.03
N ASP A 291 4.70 5.20 13.31
CA ASP A 291 5.30 6.54 13.41
C ASP A 291 5.87 7.05 12.08
N GLY A 292 5.70 6.28 10.99
CA GLY A 292 6.24 6.59 9.68
C GLY A 292 7.68 6.14 9.46
N SER A 293 8.32 5.54 10.49
CA SER A 293 9.64 4.93 10.35
C SER A 293 9.59 3.70 9.44
N VAL A 294 10.70 3.41 8.77
CA VAL A 294 10.79 2.34 7.78
C VAL A 294 11.94 1.39 8.08
N GLY A 295 11.71 0.10 7.85
CA GLY A 295 12.74 -0.93 7.90
C GLY A 295 13.68 -0.92 6.69
N GLU A 296 14.49 -1.98 6.57
CA GLU A 296 15.33 -2.20 5.39
C GLU A 296 14.51 -2.52 4.13
N ASP A 297 15.08 -2.25 2.96
CA ASP A 297 14.50 -2.69 1.69
C ASP A 297 14.55 -4.23 1.59
N LEU A 298 13.37 -4.85 1.50
CA LEU A 298 13.20 -6.30 1.43
C LEU A 298 13.18 -6.82 -0.03
N ALA A 299 13.04 -5.93 -1.01
CA ALA A 299 13.02 -6.29 -2.43
C ALA A 299 14.25 -7.05 -2.96
N PRO A 300 15.48 -6.88 -2.44
CA PRO A 300 16.64 -7.67 -2.85
C PRO A 300 16.43 -9.18 -2.73
N GLN A 301 15.59 -9.63 -1.79
CA GLN A 301 15.31 -11.05 -1.54
C GLN A 301 14.49 -11.69 -2.68
N ALA A 302 13.61 -10.92 -3.33
CA ALA A 302 12.79 -11.34 -4.48
C ALA A 302 13.37 -10.97 -5.84
N ARG A 303 14.42 -10.14 -5.87
CA ARG A 303 14.92 -9.44 -7.06
C ARG A 303 15.06 -10.32 -8.30
N ARG A 304 15.64 -11.51 -8.16
CA ARG A 304 15.89 -12.41 -9.28
C ARG A 304 14.60 -12.83 -9.99
N MET A 305 13.53 -13.12 -9.24
CA MET A 305 12.24 -13.50 -9.81
C MET A 305 11.54 -12.27 -10.38
N ASP A 306 11.55 -11.18 -9.62
CA ASP A 306 10.86 -9.95 -9.95
C ASP A 306 11.39 -9.32 -11.25
N GLU A 307 12.72 -9.21 -11.39
CA GLU A 307 13.36 -8.65 -12.61
C GLU A 307 12.99 -9.48 -13.85
N LYS A 308 12.99 -10.81 -13.73
CA LYS A 308 12.60 -11.71 -14.84
C LYS A 308 11.12 -11.54 -15.21
N CYS A 309 10.25 -11.32 -14.23
CA CYS A 309 8.83 -11.15 -14.48
C CYS A 309 8.54 -9.78 -15.11
N LEU A 310 9.09 -8.72 -14.54
CA LEU A 310 8.96 -7.35 -15.07
C LEU A 310 9.54 -7.24 -16.48
N SER A 311 10.71 -7.82 -16.75
CA SER A 311 11.29 -7.81 -18.10
C SER A 311 10.42 -8.55 -19.13
N LYS A 312 9.66 -9.57 -18.70
CA LYS A 312 8.83 -10.37 -19.58
C LYS A 312 7.52 -9.67 -19.94
N TYR A 313 6.87 -9.02 -18.98
CA TYR A 313 5.52 -8.50 -19.14
C TYR A 313 5.45 -6.98 -19.22
N MET A 314 6.45 -6.28 -18.70
CA MET A 314 6.45 -4.81 -18.56
C MET A 314 7.57 -4.12 -19.32
N ALA A 315 8.44 -4.85 -20.02
CA ALA A 315 9.47 -4.23 -20.86
C ALA A 315 8.84 -3.30 -21.91
N PRO A 316 9.45 -2.13 -22.17
CA PRO A 316 9.01 -1.20 -23.21
C PRO A 316 8.85 -1.92 -24.53
N SER A 317 7.80 -1.54 -25.27
CA SER A 317 7.50 -2.12 -26.58
C SER A 317 8.54 -1.66 -27.61
N ASP A 318 8.99 -0.42 -27.44
CA ASP A 318 10.00 0.26 -28.23
C ASP A 318 10.88 1.09 -27.29
N PRO A 319 12.19 0.80 -27.17
CA PRO A 319 13.10 1.53 -26.30
C PRO A 319 13.36 2.98 -26.73
N GLU A 320 13.00 3.36 -27.97
CA GLU A 320 13.15 4.74 -28.46
C GLU A 320 11.95 5.63 -28.09
N LEU A 321 10.84 5.04 -27.64
CA LEU A 321 9.66 5.79 -27.22
C LEU A 321 9.78 6.15 -25.73
N PRO A 322 9.34 7.36 -25.31
CA PRO A 322 9.38 7.78 -23.91
C PRO A 322 8.27 7.06 -23.13
N GLU A 323 8.51 5.78 -22.83
CA GLU A 323 7.66 4.92 -22.02
C GLU A 323 8.20 4.78 -20.59
N SER A 324 7.31 4.82 -19.61
CA SER A 324 7.63 4.61 -18.19
C SER A 324 6.58 3.71 -17.52
N ILE A 325 6.97 3.02 -16.44
CA ILE A 325 6.06 2.20 -15.64
C ILE A 325 5.69 2.97 -14.37
N HIS A 326 4.39 3.14 -14.14
CA HIS A 326 3.84 3.92 -13.03
C HIS A 326 3.04 3.03 -12.08
N GLN A 327 3.30 3.13 -10.77
CA GLN A 327 2.37 2.62 -9.76
C GLN A 327 1.08 3.44 -9.76
N ALA A 328 -0.06 2.76 -9.89
CA ALA A 328 -1.31 3.42 -10.21
C ALA A 328 -2.27 3.48 -9.02
N THR A 329 -2.48 2.36 -8.34
CA THR A 329 -3.53 2.20 -7.33
C THR A 329 -2.98 1.86 -5.95
N ASN A 330 -3.85 1.86 -4.94
CA ASN A 330 -3.63 1.09 -3.71
C ASN A 330 -3.53 -0.43 -3.99
N SER A 331 -3.34 -1.21 -2.93
CA SER A 331 -3.39 -2.68 -2.99
C SER A 331 -4.69 -3.22 -2.38
N LEU A 332 -5.05 -4.45 -2.77
CA LEU A 332 -6.08 -5.28 -2.17
C LEU A 332 -5.57 -6.72 -2.05
N SER A 333 -6.11 -7.49 -1.11
CA SER A 333 -5.85 -8.94 -1.03
C SER A 333 -6.99 -9.73 -1.68
N ILE A 334 -6.65 -10.84 -2.33
CA ILE A 334 -7.63 -11.71 -2.98
C ILE A 334 -7.28 -13.19 -2.82
N THR A 335 -8.28 -14.00 -2.46
CA THR A 335 -8.18 -15.46 -2.56
C THR A 335 -8.63 -15.94 -3.94
N MET A 336 -7.80 -16.78 -4.57
CA MET A 336 -7.97 -17.28 -5.95
C MET A 336 -9.00 -18.43 -6.05
N CYS A 337 -10.12 -18.31 -5.33
CA CYS A 337 -11.31 -19.14 -5.49
C CYS A 337 -12.57 -18.28 -5.30
N LYS A 338 -13.73 -18.88 -5.56
CA LYS A 338 -15.03 -18.22 -5.35
C LYS A 338 -15.44 -18.39 -3.89
N SER A 339 -15.92 -17.32 -3.26
CA SER A 339 -16.48 -17.36 -1.90
C SER A 339 -17.65 -18.34 -1.80
N THR A 340 -18.40 -18.49 -2.89
CA THR A 340 -19.53 -19.41 -3.02
C THR A 340 -19.15 -20.89 -3.14
N ASP A 341 -17.86 -21.22 -3.32
CA ASP A 341 -17.37 -22.60 -3.37
C ASP A 341 -17.12 -23.11 -1.93
N PRO A 342 -17.83 -24.16 -1.45
CA PRO A 342 -17.65 -24.70 -0.10
C PRO A 342 -16.24 -25.26 0.18
N SER A 343 -15.45 -25.53 -0.87
CA SER A 343 -14.07 -25.99 -0.75
C SER A 343 -13.06 -24.83 -0.67
N CYS A 344 -13.49 -23.60 -0.93
CA CYS A 344 -12.66 -22.41 -0.87
C CYS A 344 -12.27 -22.12 0.58
N LYS A 345 -10.98 -22.26 0.87
CA LYS A 345 -10.38 -21.90 2.16
C LYS A 345 -9.26 -20.92 1.93
N VAL A 346 -9.31 -19.80 2.62
CA VAL A 346 -8.24 -18.80 2.62
C VAL A 346 -6.96 -19.44 3.16
N SER A 347 -5.85 -19.26 2.45
CA SER A 347 -4.52 -19.73 2.86
C SER A 347 -3.44 -18.87 2.21
N GLU A 348 -2.24 -18.88 2.76
CA GLU A 348 -1.09 -18.20 2.13
C GLU A 348 -0.77 -18.70 0.72
N ALA A 349 -1.18 -19.93 0.38
CA ALA A 349 -0.90 -20.55 -0.91
C ALA A 349 -1.86 -20.08 -2.03
N ASN A 350 -3.05 -19.60 -1.68
CA ASN A 350 -4.06 -19.17 -2.64
C ASN A 350 -4.52 -17.72 -2.45
N THR A 351 -3.92 -16.98 -1.50
CA THR A 351 -4.21 -15.57 -1.27
C THR A 351 -3.02 -14.70 -1.66
N PHE A 352 -3.28 -13.69 -2.47
CA PHE A 352 -2.27 -12.78 -3.03
C PHE A 352 -2.64 -11.34 -2.78
N ILE A 353 -1.64 -10.46 -2.81
CA ILE A 353 -1.86 -9.04 -2.91
C ILE A 353 -1.84 -8.66 -4.38
N PHE A 354 -2.80 -7.84 -4.81
CA PHE A 354 -2.83 -7.30 -6.15
C PHE A 354 -2.94 -5.77 -6.18
N THR A 355 -2.41 -5.19 -7.23
CA THR A 355 -2.45 -3.76 -7.52
C THR A 355 -2.48 -3.54 -9.04
N VAL A 356 -2.76 -2.32 -9.48
CA VAL A 356 -2.63 -1.93 -10.88
C VAL A 356 -1.37 -1.08 -11.04
N VAL A 357 -0.63 -1.38 -12.10
CA VAL A 357 0.48 -0.57 -12.59
C VAL A 357 0.17 -0.17 -14.02
N GLN A 358 0.67 0.96 -14.48
CA GLN A 358 0.37 1.47 -15.82
C GLN A 358 1.65 1.65 -16.60
N ARG A 359 1.64 1.21 -17.86
CA ARG A 359 2.63 1.68 -18.83
C ARG A 359 2.14 3.01 -19.35
N LYS A 360 2.89 4.06 -19.05
CA LYS A 360 2.66 5.40 -19.57
C LYS A 360 3.51 5.56 -20.82
N ALA A 361 2.90 5.95 -21.91
CA ALA A 361 3.60 6.43 -23.09
C ALA A 361 3.26 7.90 -23.31
N TYR A 362 4.22 8.69 -23.79
CA TYR A 362 4.05 10.13 -24.04
C TYR A 362 4.31 10.47 -25.50
N TYR A 363 3.29 10.97 -26.19
CA TYR A 363 3.34 11.31 -27.61
C TYR A 363 2.69 12.67 -27.84
N ASP A 364 3.40 13.59 -28.50
CA ASP A 364 2.87 14.91 -28.90
C ASP A 364 2.11 15.65 -27.78
N PHE A 365 2.72 15.71 -26.60
CA PHE A 365 2.18 16.34 -25.38
C PHE A 365 0.95 15.64 -24.75
N HIS A 366 0.64 14.42 -25.18
CA HIS A 366 -0.44 13.60 -24.61
C HIS A 366 0.09 12.29 -24.05
N SER A 367 -0.49 11.86 -22.93
CA SER A 367 -0.11 10.60 -22.27
C SER A 367 -1.17 9.55 -22.51
N VAL A 368 -0.73 8.34 -22.85
CA VAL A 368 -1.59 7.14 -22.91
C VAL A 368 -1.15 6.22 -21.78
N TYR A 369 -2.11 5.77 -20.97
CA TYR A 369 -1.85 4.84 -19.88
C TYR A 369 -2.49 3.49 -20.19
N GLU A 370 -1.68 2.43 -20.11
CA GLU A 370 -2.12 1.06 -20.33
C GLU A 370 -2.02 0.26 -19.02
N PRO A 371 -3.14 -0.09 -18.38
CA PRO A 371 -3.15 -0.64 -17.04
C PRO A 371 -3.00 -2.16 -17.01
N TYR A 372 -2.05 -2.64 -16.22
CA TYR A 372 -1.74 -4.04 -15.97
C TYR A 372 -2.02 -4.40 -14.52
N VAL A 373 -2.57 -5.59 -14.30
CA VAL A 373 -2.78 -6.12 -12.95
C VAL A 373 -1.54 -6.89 -12.52
N VAL A 374 -1.00 -6.57 -11.35
CA VAL A 374 0.18 -7.20 -10.77
C VAL A 374 -0.22 -7.92 -9.49
N LEU A 375 0.15 -9.19 -9.39
CA LEU A 375 -0.05 -10.03 -8.20
C LEU A 375 1.31 -10.38 -7.60
N PHE A 376 1.41 -10.30 -6.29
CA PHE A 376 2.55 -10.80 -5.54
C PHE A 376 2.12 -11.59 -4.32
N ASN A 377 3.00 -12.48 -3.87
CA ASN A 377 2.74 -13.31 -2.70
C ASN A 377 2.46 -12.43 -1.48
N GLN A 378 1.44 -12.79 -0.70
CA GLN A 378 1.16 -12.12 0.57
C GLN A 378 2.16 -12.53 1.67
N ARG A 379 2.89 -13.63 1.47
CA ARG A 379 3.99 -14.06 2.33
C ARG A 379 5.31 -13.47 1.89
N ALA A 380 6.21 -13.21 2.84
CA ALA A 380 7.59 -12.85 2.56
C ALA A 380 8.28 -13.94 1.68
N PRO A 381 9.17 -13.56 0.74
CA PRO A 381 9.66 -12.21 0.49
C PRO A 381 8.82 -11.42 -0.53
N PHE A 382 7.50 -11.64 -0.63
CA PHE A 382 6.58 -10.85 -1.46
C PHE A 382 6.93 -10.84 -2.96
N GLU A 383 7.46 -11.97 -3.46
CA GLU A 383 7.84 -12.13 -4.87
C GLU A 383 6.63 -11.95 -5.79
N LEU A 384 6.86 -11.38 -6.97
CA LEU A 384 5.85 -11.30 -8.01
C LEU A 384 5.37 -12.72 -8.39
N HIS A 385 4.06 -12.91 -8.34
CA HIS A 385 3.40 -14.17 -8.68
C HIS A 385 2.95 -14.17 -10.14
N ALA A 386 2.30 -13.08 -10.56
CA ALA A 386 1.82 -12.92 -11.93
C ALA A 386 1.67 -11.43 -12.30
N ILE A 387 1.72 -11.16 -13.60
CA ILE A 387 1.33 -9.87 -14.21
C ILE A 387 0.37 -10.19 -15.33
N SER A 388 -0.72 -9.44 -15.51
CA SER A 388 -1.61 -9.63 -16.67
C SER A 388 -0.80 -9.59 -17.96
N SER A 389 -1.03 -10.57 -18.85
CA SER A 389 -0.27 -10.68 -20.10
C SER A 389 -0.62 -9.59 -21.13
N LYS A 390 -1.76 -8.94 -20.92
CA LYS A 390 -2.25 -7.79 -21.66
C LYS A 390 -2.72 -6.71 -20.68
N PRO A 391 -2.68 -5.43 -21.06
CA PRO A 391 -3.38 -4.40 -20.32
C PRO A 391 -4.89 -4.58 -20.44
N PHE A 392 -5.66 -4.10 -19.48
CA PHE A 392 -7.11 -4.10 -19.59
C PHE A 392 -7.64 -2.84 -20.26
N TRP A 393 -8.72 -2.98 -21.02
CA TRP A 393 -9.41 -1.88 -21.68
C TRP A 393 -10.70 -1.53 -20.94
N ILE A 394 -10.87 -0.26 -20.58
CA ILE A 394 -12.11 0.22 -19.95
C ILE A 394 -13.14 0.46 -21.05
N ARG A 395 -14.22 -0.33 -21.06
CA ARG A 395 -15.29 -0.12 -22.05
C ARG A 395 -15.85 1.31 -21.96
N GLY A 396 -15.94 1.95 -23.13
CA GLY A 396 -16.34 3.35 -23.28
C GLY A 396 -15.17 4.33 -23.39
N ARG A 397 -13.92 3.89 -23.14
CA ARG A 397 -12.70 4.66 -23.49
C ARG A 397 -12.67 4.90 -24.99
N ARG A 398 -12.35 6.13 -25.41
CA ARG A 398 -12.27 6.46 -26.85
C ARG A 398 -10.98 5.90 -27.45
N GLU A 399 -11.11 5.12 -28.52
CA GLU A 399 -9.97 4.51 -29.22
C GLU A 399 -9.16 5.51 -30.07
N GLN A 400 -9.80 6.59 -30.51
CA GLN A 400 -9.24 7.56 -31.44
C GLN A 400 -9.65 8.97 -31.04
N LEU A 401 -8.66 9.88 -30.98
CA LEU A 401 -8.87 11.28 -30.64
C LEU A 401 -8.60 12.18 -31.86
N PRO A 402 -9.40 13.25 -32.06
CA PRO A 402 -9.09 14.28 -33.06
C PRO A 402 -7.72 14.92 -32.76
N HIS A 403 -6.93 15.17 -33.81
CA HIS A 403 -5.65 15.85 -33.68
C HIS A 403 -5.89 17.32 -33.27
N PRO A 404 -5.29 17.84 -32.19
CA PRO A 404 -5.60 19.18 -31.65
C PRO A 404 -5.22 20.32 -32.60
N SER A 405 -4.15 20.16 -33.39
CA SER A 405 -3.70 21.17 -34.37
C SER A 405 -4.00 20.87 -35.83
N LYS A 406 -4.67 19.75 -36.16
CA LYS A 406 -4.94 19.35 -37.55
C LYS A 406 -6.39 18.93 -37.72
N GLU A 407 -7.18 19.84 -38.26
CA GLU A 407 -8.61 19.63 -38.45
C GLU A 407 -8.88 18.46 -39.41
N GLY A 408 -9.73 17.53 -38.99
CA GLY A 408 -10.09 16.34 -39.77
C GLY A 408 -9.09 15.18 -39.66
N GLU A 409 -7.96 15.37 -38.98
CA GLU A 409 -7.03 14.28 -38.66
C GLU A 409 -7.31 13.69 -37.28
N VAL A 410 -6.97 12.41 -37.13
CA VAL A 410 -7.05 11.66 -35.87
C VAL A 410 -5.62 11.35 -35.46
N TRP A 411 -5.33 11.39 -34.16
CA TRP A 411 -4.06 10.90 -33.66
C TRP A 411 -3.95 9.39 -33.85
N GLU A 412 -2.99 8.99 -34.68
CA GLU A 412 -2.62 7.59 -34.85
C GLU A 412 -1.99 7.08 -33.55
N ASN A 413 -2.40 5.88 -33.12
CA ASN A 413 -1.90 5.21 -31.91
C ASN A 413 -2.15 5.96 -30.59
N GLN A 414 -3.08 6.92 -30.56
CA GLN A 414 -3.51 7.56 -29.31
C GLN A 414 -4.97 7.28 -29.00
N SER A 415 -5.22 6.97 -27.73
CA SER A 415 -6.55 6.78 -27.16
C SER A 415 -6.75 7.78 -26.03
N GLU A 416 -7.99 7.92 -25.55
CA GLU A 416 -8.31 8.75 -24.39
C GLU A 416 -7.40 8.45 -23.20
N MET A 417 -6.84 9.51 -22.61
CA MET A 417 -5.99 9.43 -21.43
C MET A 417 -6.86 9.06 -20.24
N MET A 418 -6.86 7.78 -19.89
CA MET A 418 -7.48 7.26 -18.68
C MET A 418 -6.40 6.72 -17.77
N TYR A 419 -6.21 7.33 -16.61
CA TYR A 419 -5.26 6.84 -15.62
C TYR A 419 -6.02 6.27 -14.42
N VAL A 420 -5.77 5.00 -14.12
CA VAL A 420 -6.34 4.30 -12.97
C VAL A 420 -5.68 4.77 -11.69
N THR A 421 -6.47 5.12 -10.68
CA THR A 421 -5.99 5.74 -9.44
C THR A 421 -6.33 4.98 -8.17
N SER A 422 -7.42 4.22 -8.17
CA SER A 422 -7.90 3.55 -6.96
C SER A 422 -8.64 2.25 -7.24
N MET A 423 -8.65 1.37 -6.24
CA MET A 423 -9.47 0.18 -6.20
C MET A 423 -10.05 -0.05 -4.79
N SER A 424 -11.28 -0.56 -4.73
CA SER A 424 -11.89 -1.00 -3.46
C SER A 424 -12.91 -2.10 -3.71
N TRP A 425 -13.10 -3.00 -2.74
CA TRP A 425 -14.23 -3.92 -2.79
C TRP A 425 -15.55 -3.13 -2.72
N LYS A 426 -16.53 -3.50 -3.56
CA LYS A 426 -17.80 -2.77 -3.69
C LYS A 426 -18.68 -2.91 -2.45
N SER A 427 -18.62 -4.08 -1.82
CA SER A 427 -19.43 -4.42 -0.66
C SER A 427 -18.90 -3.77 0.61
N ARG A 428 -19.81 -3.24 1.45
CA ARG A 428 -19.47 -2.71 2.78
C ARG A 428 -18.93 -3.75 3.75
N ASP A 429 -19.26 -5.02 3.52
CA ASP A 429 -18.82 -6.13 4.38
C ASP A 429 -17.41 -6.60 4.01
N GLN A 430 -16.77 -5.95 3.03
CA GLN A 430 -15.44 -6.26 2.52
C GLN A 430 -14.52 -5.06 2.65
N MET A 431 -13.47 -5.23 3.45
CA MET A 431 -12.45 -4.19 3.67
C MET A 431 -11.27 -4.39 2.70
N TYR A 432 -10.25 -5.14 3.11
CA TYR A 432 -9.05 -5.38 2.28
C TYR A 432 -9.12 -6.66 1.45
N HIS A 433 -10.00 -7.59 1.80
CA HIS A 433 -10.00 -8.95 1.29
C HIS A 433 -11.26 -9.31 0.50
N GLY A 434 -11.06 -10.03 -0.60
CA GLY A 434 -12.15 -10.57 -1.42
C GLY A 434 -11.77 -11.85 -2.19
N TYR A 435 -12.68 -12.28 -3.04
CA TYR A 435 -12.68 -13.54 -3.79
C TYR A 435 -12.92 -13.28 -5.28
N LEU A 436 -12.73 -14.31 -6.11
CA LEU A 436 -12.85 -14.18 -7.57
C LEU A 436 -14.28 -13.84 -8.06
N ASP A 437 -15.30 -14.17 -7.27
CA ASP A 437 -16.71 -13.85 -7.56
C ASP A 437 -17.18 -12.51 -6.96
N ASP A 438 -16.30 -11.77 -6.29
CA ASP A 438 -16.63 -10.47 -5.75
C ASP A 438 -16.48 -9.35 -6.78
N THR A 439 -17.25 -8.28 -6.58
CA THR A 439 -17.17 -7.07 -7.40
C THR A 439 -16.35 -6.02 -6.67
N LEU A 440 -15.47 -5.34 -7.41
CA LEU A 440 -14.70 -4.19 -6.93
C LEU A 440 -15.00 -2.96 -7.78
N PHE A 441 -14.75 -1.77 -7.22
CA PHE A 441 -14.66 -0.55 -7.98
C PHE A 441 -13.23 -0.31 -8.45
N VAL A 442 -13.12 0.19 -9.67
CA VAL A 442 -11.89 0.75 -10.25
C VAL A 442 -12.17 2.21 -10.57
N GLY A 443 -11.45 3.12 -9.91
CA GLY A 443 -11.55 4.57 -10.11
C GLY A 443 -10.43 5.09 -11.01
N PHE A 444 -10.74 6.06 -11.86
CA PHE A 444 -9.79 6.65 -12.80
C PHE A 444 -10.15 8.10 -13.13
N GLY A 445 -9.12 8.87 -13.51
CA GLY A 445 -9.32 10.18 -14.12
C GLY A 445 -9.20 10.12 -15.64
N ILE A 446 -9.77 11.12 -16.30
CA ILE A 446 -9.97 11.20 -17.74
C ILE A 446 -9.49 12.57 -18.22
N GLU A 447 -8.50 12.59 -19.12
CA GLU A 447 -7.99 13.82 -19.77
C GLU A 447 -7.59 14.94 -18.78
N ASP A 448 -7.08 14.58 -17.60
CA ASP A 448 -6.70 15.50 -16.50
C ASP A 448 -7.81 16.48 -16.10
N LYS A 449 -9.08 16.13 -16.35
CA LYS A 449 -10.21 17.04 -16.20
C LYS A 449 -11.43 16.40 -15.56
N ASP A 450 -11.75 15.19 -16.00
CA ASP A 450 -12.95 14.47 -15.62
C ASP A 450 -12.59 13.21 -14.83
N THR A 451 -13.59 12.60 -14.21
CA THR A 451 -13.41 11.42 -13.38
C THR A 451 -14.50 10.38 -13.64
N GLY A 452 -14.11 9.10 -13.60
CA GLY A 452 -14.99 7.97 -13.82
C GLY A 452 -14.70 6.81 -12.88
N GLY A 453 -15.66 5.90 -12.80
CA GLY A 453 -15.50 4.64 -12.10
C GLY A 453 -16.16 3.50 -12.87
N MET A 454 -15.76 2.29 -12.54
CA MET A 454 -16.37 1.09 -13.07
C MET A 454 -16.45 0.01 -11.99
N ASP A 455 -17.59 -0.67 -11.89
CA ASP A 455 -17.69 -1.88 -11.10
C ASP A 455 -17.29 -3.07 -11.95
N VAL A 456 -16.38 -3.91 -11.44
CA VAL A 456 -15.76 -4.99 -12.21
C VAL A 456 -15.76 -6.25 -11.38
N LEU A 457 -16.09 -7.39 -12.00
CA LEU A 457 -15.94 -8.70 -11.36
C LEU A 457 -14.44 -9.01 -11.22
N ALA A 458 -14.01 -9.45 -10.04
CA ALA A 458 -12.58 -9.71 -9.79
C ALA A 458 -11.99 -10.70 -10.80
N SER A 459 -12.72 -11.77 -11.16
CA SER A 459 -12.28 -12.72 -12.17
C SER A 459 -12.06 -12.12 -13.57
N ASP A 460 -12.82 -11.08 -13.93
CA ASP A 460 -12.69 -10.42 -15.24
C ASP A 460 -11.46 -9.50 -15.26
N LEU A 461 -11.22 -8.80 -14.15
CA LEU A 461 -10.03 -7.97 -13.97
C LEU A 461 -8.75 -8.82 -13.96
N LEU A 462 -8.80 -10.01 -13.35
CA LEU A 462 -7.69 -10.95 -13.18
C LEU A 462 -7.58 -11.96 -14.34
N ARG A 463 -8.17 -11.67 -15.50
CA ARG A 463 -8.07 -12.52 -16.68
C ARG A 463 -6.67 -12.47 -17.30
N ASP A 464 -6.25 -13.59 -17.88
CA ASP A 464 -4.97 -13.77 -18.58
C ASP A 464 -3.73 -13.36 -17.80
N LEU A 465 -3.69 -13.72 -16.51
CA LEU A 465 -2.51 -13.60 -15.69
C LEU A 465 -1.34 -14.42 -16.25
N GLY A 466 -0.25 -13.72 -16.55
CA GLY A 466 1.02 -14.29 -16.93
C GLY A 466 1.86 -14.63 -15.71
N MET A 467 2.05 -15.93 -15.46
CA MET A 467 2.80 -16.43 -14.30
C MET A 467 4.29 -16.04 -14.37
N CYS A 468 4.82 -15.51 -13.27
CA CYS A 468 6.24 -15.15 -13.13
C CYS A 468 7.13 -16.39 -12.98
N VAL A 469 6.64 -17.42 -12.29
CA VAL A 469 7.27 -18.75 -12.24
C VAL A 469 6.85 -19.58 -13.44
N SER A 470 7.81 -19.96 -14.28
CA SER A 470 7.60 -20.97 -15.31
C SER A 470 7.21 -22.28 -14.64
N SER A 471 5.95 -22.68 -14.74
CA SER A 471 5.58 -24.07 -14.52
C SER A 471 6.26 -24.89 -15.62
N THR A 472 7.43 -25.44 -15.31
CA THR A 472 7.89 -26.64 -16.00
C THR A 472 6.91 -27.73 -15.57
N ARG A 473 5.76 -27.83 -16.27
CA ARG A 473 5.08 -29.12 -16.35
C ARG A 473 6.09 -30.06 -17.01
N PRO A 474 6.55 -31.14 -16.35
CA PRO A 474 7.17 -32.21 -17.09
C PRO A 474 6.13 -32.64 -18.13
N GLN A 475 6.45 -32.50 -19.41
CA GLN A 475 5.69 -33.20 -20.43
C GLN A 475 5.70 -34.67 -20.02
N GLN A 476 4.52 -35.26 -19.84
CA GLN A 476 4.36 -36.71 -19.76
C GLN A 476 4.88 -37.30 -21.07
N GLN A 477 6.17 -37.62 -21.08
CA GLN A 477 6.73 -38.56 -22.03
C GLN A 477 6.41 -39.94 -21.48
N THR A 478 5.43 -40.58 -22.12
CA THR A 478 5.16 -42.00 -22.01
C THR A 478 6.45 -42.77 -22.31
N THR A 479 7.11 -43.25 -21.26
CA THR A 479 8.10 -44.33 -21.36
C THR A 479 7.78 -45.38 -20.32
N THR A 480 7.42 -46.54 -20.84
CA THR A 480 7.22 -47.80 -20.13
C THR A 480 8.53 -48.29 -19.52
N THR A 481 8.47 -48.63 -18.22
CA THR A 481 9.32 -49.60 -17.49
C THR A 481 10.78 -49.17 -17.29
N THR A 482 11.29 -49.02 -16.06
CA THR A 482 11.64 -50.13 -15.13
C THR A 482 11.86 -49.58 -13.72
N MET A 483 11.37 -50.28 -12.70
CA MET A 483 11.62 -49.96 -11.29
C MET A 483 13.05 -50.33 -10.88
N VAL A 484 13.87 -49.32 -10.58
CA VAL A 484 15.00 -49.42 -9.64
C VAL A 484 15.02 -48.10 -8.88
N GLY A 485 14.89 -48.19 -7.56
CA GLY A 485 14.88 -47.02 -6.68
C GLY A 485 16.29 -46.55 -6.38
N ASP A 486 16.55 -45.28 -6.66
CA ASP A 486 17.69 -44.55 -6.11
C ASP A 486 17.19 -43.19 -5.64
N ASN A 487 17.25 -42.98 -4.32
CA ASN A 487 16.83 -41.74 -3.68
C ASN A 487 18.01 -40.73 -3.75
N PRO A 488 17.91 -39.64 -4.53
CA PRO A 488 19.05 -38.77 -4.84
C PRO A 488 19.59 -37.98 -3.64
N THR A 489 18.95 -38.09 -2.46
CA THR A 489 19.36 -37.46 -1.19
C THR A 489 20.33 -38.30 -0.36
N LEU A 490 20.45 -39.61 -0.60
CA LEU A 490 21.35 -40.49 0.16
C LEU A 490 22.76 -40.54 -0.41
N ALA A 491 22.88 -40.65 -1.74
CA ALA A 491 24.18 -40.63 -2.43
C ALA A 491 24.92 -39.29 -2.23
N SER A 492 24.19 -38.18 -2.17
CA SER A 492 24.75 -36.85 -1.92
C SER A 492 25.16 -36.62 -0.45
N ALA A 493 24.62 -37.39 0.49
CA ALA A 493 25.04 -37.36 1.89
C ALA A 493 26.30 -38.20 2.14
N GLU A 494 26.47 -39.33 1.46
CA GLU A 494 27.68 -40.15 1.51
C GLU A 494 28.88 -39.45 0.85
N GLU A 495 28.67 -38.80 -0.30
CA GLU A 495 29.70 -38.06 -1.01
C GLU A 495 30.22 -36.85 -0.21
N ALA A 496 29.36 -36.25 0.64
CA ALA A 496 29.72 -35.08 1.45
C ALA A 496 30.42 -35.43 2.79
N THR A 497 30.23 -36.64 3.32
CA THR A 497 30.64 -36.95 4.71
C THR A 497 31.56 -38.15 4.85
N GLY A 498 31.61 -39.06 3.87
CA GLY A 498 32.49 -40.24 3.89
C GLY A 498 32.17 -41.26 4.98
N VAL A 499 30.98 -41.23 5.58
CA VAL A 499 30.52 -42.13 6.66
C VAL A 499 29.14 -42.69 6.31
N GLU A 500 28.97 -44.01 6.42
CA GLU A 500 27.66 -44.68 6.22
C GLU A 500 26.62 -44.23 7.27
N PRO A 501 25.35 -43.97 6.90
CA PRO A 501 24.30 -43.60 7.84
C PRO A 501 23.93 -44.73 8.82
N LEU A 502 23.86 -44.40 10.12
CA LEU A 502 23.67 -45.34 11.23
C LEU A 502 22.25 -45.93 11.40
N ASN A 503 21.28 -45.58 10.56
CA ASN A 503 19.90 -46.07 10.71
C ASN A 503 19.33 -46.54 9.38
N GLY A 504 18.99 -47.83 9.31
CA GLY A 504 18.25 -48.40 8.19
C GLY A 504 16.80 -47.86 8.09
N PRO A 505 16.16 -48.02 6.92
CA PRO A 505 14.80 -47.52 6.68
C PRO A 505 13.77 -48.17 7.63
N PRO A 506 12.70 -47.45 8.03
CA PRO A 506 11.67 -48.01 8.92
C PRO A 506 10.91 -49.15 8.23
N SER A 507 10.69 -50.24 8.95
CA SER A 507 10.11 -51.48 8.43
C SER A 507 8.58 -51.46 8.23
N GLU A 508 7.87 -50.39 8.58
CA GLU A 508 6.41 -50.28 8.37
C GLU A 508 5.94 -48.85 8.04
N PRO A 509 4.83 -48.68 7.29
CA PRO A 509 4.26 -47.37 6.98
C PRO A 509 3.70 -46.70 8.23
N GLN A 510 4.09 -45.45 8.49
CA GLN A 510 3.52 -44.68 9.60
C GLN A 510 2.05 -44.29 9.32
N PRO A 511 1.15 -44.40 10.31
CA PRO A 511 -0.22 -43.92 10.17
C PRO A 511 -0.29 -42.39 10.00
N PRO A 512 -1.34 -41.86 9.35
CA PRO A 512 -1.48 -40.43 9.08
C PRO A 512 -1.46 -39.62 10.37
N GLN A 513 -0.57 -38.64 10.43
CA GLN A 513 -0.47 -37.69 11.53
C GLN A 513 -1.79 -36.92 11.66
N HIS A 514 -2.34 -36.89 12.87
CA HIS A 514 -3.53 -36.13 13.20
C HIS A 514 -3.35 -34.65 12.82
N ALA A 515 -4.44 -34.03 12.35
CA ALA A 515 -4.52 -32.62 12.02
C ALA A 515 -4.04 -31.74 13.20
N PRO A 516 -3.40 -30.58 12.94
CA PRO A 516 -3.06 -29.65 14.01
C PRO A 516 -4.34 -29.20 14.71
N VAL A 517 -4.33 -29.33 16.03
CA VAL A 517 -5.36 -28.79 16.92
C VAL A 517 -5.43 -27.29 16.67
N VAL A 518 -6.64 -26.78 16.46
CA VAL A 518 -6.94 -25.36 16.31
C VAL A 518 -6.49 -24.65 17.59
N SER A 519 -5.41 -23.87 17.54
CA SER A 519 -5.04 -23.00 18.65
C SER A 519 -5.91 -21.74 18.61
N ASP A 520 -6.45 -21.35 19.77
CA ASP A 520 -7.21 -20.12 19.93
C ASP A 520 -6.25 -18.91 19.77
N PRO A 521 -6.47 -18.00 18.81
CA PRO A 521 -5.57 -16.87 18.55
C PRO A 521 -5.42 -15.91 19.74
N THR A 522 -6.32 -15.98 20.73
CA THR A 522 -6.20 -15.18 21.98
C THR A 522 -5.21 -15.76 22.98
N VAL A 523 -4.86 -17.05 22.86
CA VAL A 523 -3.91 -17.74 23.75
C VAL A 523 -2.47 -17.52 23.28
N ASP A 524 -2.23 -17.49 21.97
CA ASP A 524 -0.88 -17.40 21.39
C ASP A 524 -0.36 -15.95 21.21
N THR A 525 -1.20 -14.94 21.45
CA THR A 525 -0.84 -13.53 21.29
C THR A 525 -0.16 -12.97 22.54
N VAL A 526 1.02 -12.35 22.35
CA VAL A 526 1.73 -11.63 23.42
C VAL A 526 0.82 -10.52 23.96
N PRO A 527 0.54 -10.47 25.27
CA PRO A 527 -0.29 -9.43 25.87
C PRO A 527 0.23 -8.03 25.54
N THR A 528 -0.66 -7.05 25.33
CA THR A 528 -0.31 -5.67 24.98
C THR A 528 0.68 -5.03 25.97
N ALA A 529 0.60 -5.38 27.27
CA ALA A 529 1.53 -4.90 28.29
C ALA A 529 3.00 -5.34 28.04
N LEU A 530 3.21 -6.44 27.32
CA LEU A 530 4.51 -7.03 27.01
C LEU A 530 4.93 -6.82 25.55
N GLN A 531 4.13 -6.08 24.76
CA GLN A 531 4.50 -5.64 23.41
C GLN A 531 5.34 -4.35 23.48
N ASN A 532 6.18 -4.12 22.46
CA ASN A 532 7.00 -2.91 22.30
C ASN A 532 7.92 -2.59 23.50
N LEU A 533 8.49 -3.62 24.12
CA LEU A 533 9.51 -3.45 25.15
C LEU A 533 10.81 -2.94 24.54
N HIS A 534 11.54 -2.09 25.27
CA HIS A 534 12.85 -1.61 24.84
C HIS A 534 13.91 -2.71 24.95
N ALA A 535 14.95 -2.65 24.12
CA ALA A 535 16.06 -3.59 24.18
C ALA A 535 16.76 -3.52 25.56
N PRO A 536 17.12 -4.66 26.18
CA PRO A 536 17.23 -6.00 25.57
C PRO A 536 16.00 -6.91 25.79
N PHE A 537 14.88 -6.38 26.27
CA PHE A 537 13.72 -7.20 26.66
C PHE A 537 12.84 -7.57 25.46
N GLN A 538 12.44 -8.83 25.39
CA GLN A 538 11.49 -9.33 24.40
C GLN A 538 10.34 -10.06 25.09
N GLY A 539 9.10 -9.61 24.89
CA GLY A 539 7.90 -10.28 25.38
C GLY A 539 7.64 -11.60 24.65
N PHE A 540 7.11 -12.59 25.36
CA PHE A 540 6.75 -13.89 24.79
C PHE A 540 5.56 -14.54 25.52
N VAL A 541 5.02 -15.60 24.91
CA VAL A 541 4.00 -16.47 25.49
C VAL A 541 4.37 -17.93 25.24
N LEU A 542 4.13 -18.79 26.23
CA LEU A 542 4.24 -20.25 26.11
C LEU A 542 2.92 -20.88 26.57
N ALA A 543 2.17 -21.50 25.66
CA ALA A 543 0.96 -22.23 26.02
C ALA A 543 1.33 -23.50 26.82
N LEU A 544 0.68 -23.75 27.96
CA LEU A 544 1.04 -24.88 28.84
C LEU A 544 0.68 -26.25 28.24
N ASP A 545 -0.12 -26.28 27.17
CA ASP A 545 -0.47 -27.49 26.42
C ASP A 545 0.47 -27.80 25.24
N ALA A 546 1.44 -26.93 24.95
CA ALA A 546 2.36 -27.06 23.83
C ALA A 546 3.54 -28.03 24.06
N ALA A 547 3.55 -28.78 25.16
CA ALA A 547 4.56 -29.83 25.39
C ALA A 547 4.31 -31.05 24.48
N ASP A 548 5.36 -31.46 23.78
CA ASP A 548 5.37 -32.43 22.69
C ASP A 548 4.58 -33.74 22.96
N THR A 549 3.49 -33.95 22.21
CA THR A 549 2.65 -35.16 22.25
C THR A 549 3.35 -36.43 21.73
N ARG A 550 4.63 -36.36 21.33
CA ARG A 550 5.43 -37.54 20.93
C ARG A 550 6.08 -38.30 22.08
N THR A 551 6.13 -37.76 23.29
CA THR A 551 6.61 -38.55 24.44
C THR A 551 5.43 -39.10 25.24
N LYS A 552 5.34 -40.43 25.36
CA LYS A 552 4.50 -41.11 26.35
C LYS A 552 5.08 -40.90 27.76
N ASN A 553 5.23 -39.65 28.19
CA ASN A 553 5.44 -39.33 29.60
C ASN A 553 4.16 -38.76 30.17
N LYS A 554 3.72 -39.40 31.26
CA LYS A 554 2.42 -39.18 31.92
C LYS A 554 2.37 -37.89 32.76
N ASP A 555 3.31 -36.98 32.54
CA ASP A 555 3.51 -35.77 33.32
C ASP A 555 3.34 -34.50 32.47
N SER A 556 2.40 -34.54 31.52
CA SER A 556 1.79 -33.32 30.97
C SER A 556 1.26 -32.52 32.16
N VAL A 557 1.62 -31.23 32.25
CA VAL A 557 1.11 -30.28 33.24
C VAL A 557 -0.40 -30.54 33.41
N SER A 558 -0.78 -31.05 34.57
CA SER A 558 -1.92 -31.95 34.71
C SER A 558 -3.25 -31.30 34.34
N LYS A 559 -3.84 -31.68 33.20
CA LYS A 559 -5.29 -31.61 32.97
C LYS A 559 -5.98 -32.71 33.77
N SER A 560 -6.11 -32.51 35.08
CA SER A 560 -7.10 -33.20 35.90
C SER A 560 -7.38 -32.44 37.20
N GLY A 561 -8.28 -31.45 37.13
CA GLY A 561 -9.03 -30.97 38.30
C GLY A 561 -8.23 -30.33 39.46
N GLY A 562 -7.17 -29.58 39.18
CA GLY A 562 -6.46 -28.77 40.17
C GLY A 562 -5.61 -27.70 39.46
N ASP A 563 -5.56 -26.51 40.06
CA ASP A 563 -4.98 -25.25 39.59
C ASP A 563 -3.75 -25.37 38.65
N ALA A 564 -3.72 -24.55 37.59
CA ALA A 564 -2.53 -24.39 36.75
C ALA A 564 -1.32 -24.05 37.65
N SER A 565 -0.23 -24.79 37.50
CA SER A 565 1.00 -24.60 38.29
C SER A 565 2.18 -24.31 37.37
N TYR A 566 3.18 -23.60 37.88
CA TYR A 566 4.43 -23.40 37.15
C TYR A 566 5.08 -24.73 36.71
N PRO A 567 5.64 -24.80 35.50
CA PRO A 567 6.34 -25.98 35.04
C PRO A 567 7.64 -26.21 35.83
N SER A 568 8.05 -27.48 35.91
CA SER A 568 9.42 -27.85 36.28
C SER A 568 10.42 -27.44 35.19
N ASP A 569 11.72 -27.42 35.51
CA ASP A 569 12.82 -27.12 34.57
C ASP A 569 12.69 -27.87 33.24
N GLY A 570 12.45 -29.19 33.29
CA GLY A 570 12.30 -30.03 32.10
C GLY A 570 11.05 -29.70 31.28
N GLN A 571 9.94 -29.39 31.95
CA GLN A 571 8.70 -28.97 31.27
C GLN A 571 8.87 -27.59 30.61
N PHE A 572 9.56 -26.65 31.28
CA PHE A 572 9.84 -25.34 30.70
C PHE A 572 10.78 -25.44 29.49
N GLU A 573 11.78 -26.33 29.56
CA GLU A 573 12.67 -26.64 28.44
C GLU A 573 11.89 -27.12 27.21
N ASP A 574 10.94 -28.04 27.40
CA ASP A 574 10.10 -28.55 26.31
C ASP A 574 9.17 -27.49 25.72
N LEU A 575 8.61 -26.62 26.56
CA LEU A 575 7.82 -25.46 26.10
C LEU A 575 8.66 -24.48 25.27
N VAL A 576 9.89 -24.18 25.70
CA VAL A 576 10.80 -23.33 24.94
C VAL A 576 11.18 -23.97 23.61
N LYS A 577 11.44 -25.29 23.59
CA LYS A 577 11.74 -26.01 22.35
C LYS A 577 10.58 -25.97 21.36
N SER A 578 9.35 -26.18 21.82
CA SER A 578 8.17 -26.22 20.95
C SER A 578 7.82 -24.84 20.39
N ALA A 579 7.83 -23.81 21.23
CA ALA A 579 7.43 -22.46 20.87
C ALA A 579 8.53 -21.68 20.14
N LEU A 580 9.78 -21.72 20.63
CA LEU A 580 10.85 -20.85 20.13
C LEU A 580 11.80 -21.52 19.13
N LYS A 581 11.70 -22.85 18.95
CA LYS A 581 12.49 -23.65 18.00
C LYS A 581 14.00 -23.27 17.95
N PRO A 582 14.70 -23.24 19.10
CA PRO A 582 16.10 -22.81 19.16
C PRO A 582 17.04 -23.77 18.42
N GLU A 583 18.13 -23.21 17.88
CA GLU A 583 19.16 -23.97 17.17
C GLU A 583 20.08 -24.72 18.17
N GLY A 584 19.78 -25.99 18.43
CA GLY A 584 20.64 -26.89 19.21
C GLY A 584 20.04 -27.36 20.55
N PRO A 585 20.82 -28.07 21.39
CA PRO A 585 20.34 -28.54 22.68
C PRO A 585 20.04 -27.35 23.60
N VAL A 586 18.89 -27.42 24.26
CA VAL A 586 18.41 -26.43 25.23
C VAL A 586 18.53 -27.05 26.60
N ARG A 587 18.89 -26.24 27.60
CA ARG A 587 18.75 -26.61 29.01
C ARG A 587 18.14 -25.46 29.79
N ALA A 588 17.04 -25.72 30.50
CA ALA A 588 16.44 -24.75 31.42
C ALA A 588 16.78 -25.08 32.88
N GLU A 589 16.91 -24.04 33.71
CA GLU A 589 17.11 -24.14 35.16
C GLU A 589 16.36 -22.98 35.82
N GLU A 590 15.46 -23.28 36.77
CA GLU A 590 14.85 -22.25 37.63
C GLU A 590 15.93 -21.64 38.53
N ILE A 591 16.06 -20.32 38.48
CA ILE A 591 17.01 -19.55 39.28
C ILE A 591 16.29 -18.53 40.14
N ARG A 592 16.89 -18.19 41.28
CA ARG A 592 16.32 -17.16 42.16
C ARG A 592 16.49 -15.77 41.53
N PRO A 593 15.50 -14.87 41.64
CA PRO A 593 15.62 -13.50 41.14
C PRO A 593 16.86 -12.74 41.62
N GLU A 594 17.38 -13.04 42.82
CA GLU A 594 18.60 -12.40 43.36
C GLU A 594 19.89 -12.87 42.68
N ALA A 595 19.86 -14.01 41.98
CA ALA A 595 21.00 -14.54 41.24
C ALA A 595 21.10 -13.97 39.81
N VAL A 596 20.12 -13.18 39.38
CA VAL A 596 20.03 -12.60 38.04
C VAL A 596 20.73 -11.25 38.01
N LYS A 597 21.61 -11.06 37.02
CA LYS A 597 22.15 -9.74 36.68
C LYS A 597 21.17 -9.02 35.77
N TRP A 598 20.24 -8.29 36.38
CA TRP A 598 19.17 -7.60 35.66
C TRP A 598 19.69 -6.41 34.81
N PRO A 599 19.17 -6.20 33.59
CA PRO A 599 19.39 -4.97 32.83
C PRO A 599 18.85 -3.73 33.55
N GLU A 600 19.28 -2.54 33.11
CA GLU A 600 18.69 -1.28 33.57
C GLU A 600 17.17 -1.26 33.29
N ASP A 601 16.42 -0.56 34.15
CA ASP A 601 14.96 -0.42 34.06
C ASP A 601 14.14 -1.72 34.13
N TYR A 602 14.75 -2.86 34.52
CA TYR A 602 14.04 -4.15 34.67
C TYR A 602 12.80 -4.07 35.56
N ARG A 603 12.80 -3.20 36.57
CA ARG A 603 11.68 -3.05 37.50
C ARG A 603 10.40 -2.60 36.81
N GLU A 604 10.51 -1.72 35.82
CA GLU A 604 9.34 -1.27 35.04
C GLU A 604 8.81 -2.38 34.14
N VAL A 605 9.71 -3.20 33.60
CA VAL A 605 9.36 -4.34 32.73
C VAL A 605 8.72 -5.48 33.53
N ILE A 606 9.29 -5.83 34.68
CA ILE A 606 8.72 -6.86 35.58
C ILE A 606 7.33 -6.44 36.08
N LYS A 607 7.13 -5.16 36.41
CA LYS A 607 5.80 -4.66 36.76
C LYS A 607 4.77 -4.88 35.65
N ARG A 608 5.17 -4.81 34.38
CA ARG A 608 4.28 -5.14 33.25
C ARG A 608 4.00 -6.65 33.15
N VAL A 609 4.96 -7.50 33.47
CA VAL A 609 4.75 -8.97 33.55
C VAL A 609 3.74 -9.30 34.66
N GLU A 610 3.90 -8.68 35.83
CA GLU A 610 3.01 -8.83 36.99
C GLU A 610 1.59 -8.28 36.74
N THR A 611 1.38 -7.40 35.76
CA THR A 611 0.02 -6.92 35.40
C THR A 611 -0.77 -7.89 34.54
N VAL A 612 -0.11 -8.91 33.96
CA VAL A 612 -0.75 -9.87 33.06
C VAL A 612 -1.04 -11.19 33.76
N GLY A 613 -0.10 -11.69 34.56
CA GLY A 613 -0.31 -12.91 35.36
C GLY A 613 -0.45 -12.59 36.85
N GLU A 614 -0.43 -13.62 37.70
CA GLU A 614 -0.52 -13.43 39.15
C GLU A 614 0.71 -12.66 39.70
N PRO A 615 0.50 -11.53 40.39
CA PRO A 615 1.58 -10.60 40.76
C PRO A 615 2.50 -11.10 41.89
N GLU A 616 2.13 -12.14 42.64
CA GLU A 616 2.90 -12.63 43.80
C GLU A 616 3.82 -13.84 43.50
N ASP A 617 3.89 -14.34 42.26
CA ASP A 617 4.59 -15.61 41.97
C ASP A 617 5.49 -15.55 40.72
N LEU A 618 6.23 -14.44 40.50
CA LEU A 618 7.17 -14.33 39.38
C LEU A 618 8.28 -15.40 39.48
N LYS A 619 8.44 -16.21 38.43
CA LYS A 619 9.54 -17.17 38.31
C LYS A 619 10.59 -16.71 37.30
N VAL A 620 11.83 -17.13 37.51
CA VAL A 620 12.93 -16.86 36.59
C VAL A 620 13.62 -18.14 36.17
N PHE A 621 13.76 -18.33 34.85
CA PHE A 621 14.47 -19.45 34.26
C PHE A 621 15.69 -18.96 33.50
N LYS A 622 16.82 -19.63 33.67
CA LYS A 622 17.98 -19.50 32.79
C LYS A 622 17.92 -20.59 31.74
N VAL A 623 17.96 -20.20 30.47
CA VAL A 623 17.91 -21.13 29.34
C VAL A 623 19.20 -21.02 28.54
N VAL A 624 19.98 -22.10 28.53
CA VAL A 624 21.22 -22.19 27.76
C VAL A 624 20.94 -22.85 26.42
N GLN A 625 21.36 -22.20 25.33
CA GLN A 625 21.22 -22.69 23.94
C GLN A 625 22.62 -22.86 23.33
N GLY A 626 23.03 -24.11 23.10
CA GLY A 626 24.34 -24.41 22.51
C GLY A 626 25.55 -23.95 23.36
N LYS A 627 26.68 -23.63 22.71
CA LYS A 627 27.90 -23.16 23.41
C LYS A 627 27.91 -21.63 23.50
N GLY A 628 27.60 -21.10 24.69
CA GLY A 628 27.89 -19.71 25.07
C GLY A 628 26.75 -18.71 24.89
N LYS A 629 25.51 -19.15 24.61
CA LYS A 629 24.32 -18.29 24.65
C LYS A 629 23.41 -18.74 25.79
N ALA A 630 23.12 -17.83 26.70
CA ALA A 630 22.14 -18.04 27.76
C ALA A 630 21.18 -16.84 27.77
N ASP A 631 19.89 -17.14 27.82
CA ASP A 631 18.82 -16.16 27.95
C ASP A 631 18.16 -16.34 29.32
N ILE A 632 17.77 -15.24 29.94
CA ILE A 632 16.99 -15.20 31.16
C ILE A 632 15.52 -14.96 30.80
N PHE A 633 14.63 -15.76 31.37
CA PHE A 633 13.19 -15.72 31.17
C PHE A 633 12.52 -15.38 32.49
N ALA A 634 11.94 -14.19 32.61
CA ALA A 634 11.12 -13.80 33.76
C ALA A 634 9.64 -13.98 33.40
N VAL A 635 8.96 -14.88 34.10
CA VAL A 635 7.63 -15.38 33.73
C VAL A 635 6.62 -15.23 34.85
N SER A 636 5.38 -14.94 34.45
CA SER A 636 4.20 -15.04 35.29
C SER A 636 3.20 -16.01 34.66
N LEU A 637 2.40 -16.66 35.50
CA LEU A 637 1.35 -17.60 35.11
C LEU A 637 0.04 -16.85 34.89
N ASP A 638 -0.47 -16.91 33.66
CA ASP A 638 -1.82 -16.44 33.29
C ASP A 638 -2.78 -17.63 33.44
N ILE A 639 -3.34 -17.78 34.64
CA ILE A 639 -4.22 -18.89 35.01
C ILE A 639 -5.49 -18.90 34.16
N GLU A 640 -6.03 -17.72 33.83
CA GLU A 640 -7.26 -17.58 33.04
C GLU A 640 -7.12 -18.14 31.62
N ARG A 641 -5.91 -18.01 31.04
CA ARG A 641 -5.62 -18.47 29.67
C ARG A 641 -4.69 -19.68 29.59
N GLU A 642 -4.45 -20.36 30.71
CA GLU A 642 -3.61 -21.57 30.82
C GLU A 642 -2.24 -21.44 30.12
N ARG A 643 -1.54 -20.31 30.33
CA ARG A 643 -0.28 -20.01 29.63
C ARG A 643 0.74 -19.30 30.53
N LEU A 644 2.01 -19.39 30.15
CA LEU A 644 3.07 -18.56 30.70
C LEU A 644 3.25 -17.32 29.83
N VAL A 645 3.34 -16.17 30.49
CA VAL A 645 3.63 -14.89 29.86
C VAL A 645 4.86 -14.31 30.50
N GLY A 646 5.71 -13.65 29.73
CA GLY A 646 6.94 -13.14 30.31
C GLY A 646 7.81 -12.36 29.36
N VAL A 647 8.98 -12.02 29.85
CA VAL A 647 10.02 -11.36 29.09
C VAL A 647 11.27 -12.20 29.09
N LYS A 648 11.94 -12.25 27.94
CA LYS A 648 13.28 -12.85 27.81
C LYS A 648 14.31 -11.79 27.46
N PHE A 649 15.54 -11.97 27.92
CA PHE A 649 16.67 -11.11 27.61
C PHE A 649 18.00 -11.90 27.73
N PRO A 650 19.08 -11.50 27.05
CA PRO A 650 20.36 -12.18 27.14
C PRO A 650 20.98 -12.08 28.54
N GLU A 651 21.59 -13.16 29.03
CA GLU A 651 22.40 -13.15 30.25
C GLU A 651 23.64 -12.26 30.07
N GLN A 652 23.87 -11.35 31.02
CA GLN A 652 24.91 -10.30 30.97
C GLN A 652 26.27 -10.66 31.58
#